data_AF-A0A9P8VUU9-F1
#
_entry.id   AF-A0A9P8VUU9-F1
#
_cell.length_a   1.000
_cell.length_b   1.000
_cell.length_c   1.000
_cell.angle_alpha   90.00
_cell.angle_beta   90.00
_cell.angle_gamma   90.00
#
_symmetry.space_group_name_H-M   'P 1'
#
loop_
_entity.id
_entity.type
_entity.pdbx_description
1 polymer ?
#
loop_
_entity_poly.entity_id
_entity_poly.type
_entity_poly.pdbx_seq_one_letter_code
_entity_poly.pdbx_strand_id
1 'polypeptide(L)'
;MDSDRTMDEGVGMRLELEGKRALTIGTDKLELHDPAASKANRNSCYPLAPGAPSRHLVSLYNVLWAEVSNDRITVDFAVRDSKSLIKPDKWSYAIVNADPEGANGVSAESFVRTLLARAYGDAKPQKRAYVLINPNSGPGGALRLWKDEVKPLFDAARMALDVVVLTRGGEATELVEKADLTKYDTIMACSGDGTPHEVFNGLGNRHDAGHALSTMPVSHIPCGSGNAFSCNLYGSHRASFAALAIAKGVETPMDLVSVTQGGKRILSFLSQTLGLIAESDLDTEHLRWMGSLRFDYGVATRLFKRTCYPCDLAVKVEIEEKADVKVHYKRHASSTSINKLANGIAKDGASEGLPALKHGTVQDPLPEGWELVPYDTIGTFYAGNMAYMAPDANFFSASLISDGCMDLVTIDGNLSPLTAAKTMLQVNSPKFFDNPHVKYKKISAYRIVPRNQDDGFISIDGEKIPFGPFQAEIHQGLGRVISKAGKYEAEGPANWDKVRRLSLGTGPSLALGRCLGFLVDKAGRLLDFKNQEKYYTKIMERYMTFCTEAGKTDELTRRFSLLEVRGEGTSPPMPSSSSSSKEPSAAALQSPDNTKAITDVMMALRKLREGIVASKRSDEFSIQAYIFSIRLAVLIKQPESYHPAMLHLLRYMAFFHPLTSVEIQEIVGYLILDTACRRRELAEAYSIRRKYEIKDAKLDAALHAIAHDNYILFQRVKRDVDRHRAKLMEWADDDIRLHALKCFGRSYLGVDLAFLEMATDTKWKDLKEKHGVGWELEEGERVVIRKVKAR
;
A
#
# COMPACT_ATOMS: atom_id res chain seq x y z
N MET A 1 7.08 -11.56 -16.02
CA MET A 1 6.42 -12.10 -17.22
C MET A 1 6.30 -13.59 -16.99
N ASP A 2 5.11 -14.05 -16.59
CA ASP A 2 4.60 -15.43 -16.62
C ASP A 2 3.55 -15.65 -15.52
N SER A 3 2.38 -15.01 -15.67
CA SER A 3 1.17 -15.32 -14.89
C SER A 3 -0.10 -15.35 -15.76
N ASP A 4 0.03 -15.24 -17.07
CA ASP A 4 -1.10 -15.17 -18.02
C ASP A 4 -1.27 -16.45 -18.87
N ARG A 5 -0.49 -17.50 -18.60
CA ARG A 5 -0.47 -18.72 -19.44
C ARG A 5 -1.38 -19.87 -18.97
N THR A 6 -2.07 -19.79 -17.84
CA THR A 6 -2.82 -20.94 -17.28
C THR A 6 -4.35 -20.84 -17.32
N MET A 7 -4.96 -19.70 -17.67
CA MET A 7 -6.44 -19.59 -17.64
C MET A 7 -7.17 -20.19 -18.85
N ASP A 8 -6.47 -20.43 -19.96
CA ASP A 8 -7.08 -20.89 -21.22
C ASP A 8 -6.95 -22.41 -21.46
N GLU A 9 -6.19 -23.12 -20.63
CA GLU A 9 -6.10 -24.58 -20.74
C GLU A 9 -7.42 -25.25 -20.31
N GLY A 10 -7.97 -26.08 -21.21
CA GLY A 10 -9.13 -26.94 -20.94
C GLY A 10 -10.51 -26.31 -21.16
N VAL A 11 -10.61 -25.04 -21.57
CA VAL A 11 -11.91 -24.44 -21.94
C VAL A 11 -12.45 -25.09 -23.20
N GLY A 12 -13.72 -25.48 -23.19
CA GLY A 12 -14.36 -26.20 -24.29
C GLY A 12 -14.05 -27.70 -24.34
N MET A 13 -13.26 -28.22 -23.38
CA MET A 13 -13.02 -29.65 -23.26
C MET A 13 -14.35 -30.37 -22.98
N ARG A 14 -14.65 -31.39 -23.78
CA ARG A 14 -15.94 -32.07 -23.80
C ARG A 14 -15.77 -33.58 -23.63
N LEU A 15 -16.54 -34.16 -22.71
CA LEU A 15 -16.60 -35.59 -22.46
C LEU A 15 -17.99 -36.11 -22.85
N GLU A 16 -18.03 -37.07 -23.77
CA GLU A 16 -19.27 -37.71 -24.20
C GLU A 16 -19.70 -38.81 -23.20
N LEU A 17 -21.00 -38.83 -22.91
CA LEU A 17 -21.63 -39.70 -21.93
C LEU A 17 -22.76 -40.51 -22.57
N GLU A 18 -23.14 -41.60 -21.91
CA GLU A 18 -24.25 -42.44 -22.37
C GLU A 18 -25.55 -41.63 -22.54
N GLY A 19 -26.33 -41.96 -23.58
CA GLY A 19 -27.61 -41.30 -23.86
C GLY A 19 -27.49 -39.98 -24.63
N LYS A 20 -26.41 -39.78 -25.41
CA LYS A 20 -26.12 -38.52 -26.15
C LYS A 20 -25.93 -37.31 -25.23
N ARG A 21 -25.56 -37.56 -23.98
CA ARG A 21 -25.24 -36.53 -23.00
C ARG A 21 -23.78 -36.12 -23.16
N ALA A 22 -23.45 -34.90 -22.78
CA ALA A 22 -22.05 -34.46 -22.74
C ALA A 22 -21.80 -33.52 -21.58
N LEU A 23 -20.61 -33.62 -20.97
CA LEU A 23 -20.09 -32.66 -20.01
C LEU A 23 -19.07 -31.76 -20.72
N THR A 24 -19.22 -30.44 -20.60
CA THR A 24 -18.30 -29.47 -21.18
C THR A 24 -17.77 -28.54 -20.11
N ILE A 25 -16.44 -28.37 -20.06
CA ILE A 25 -15.78 -27.39 -19.18
C ILE A 25 -15.85 -26.02 -19.84
N GLY A 26 -16.69 -25.13 -19.33
CA GLY A 26 -16.76 -23.73 -19.76
C GLY A 26 -15.72 -22.84 -19.06
N THR A 27 -15.84 -21.53 -19.26
CA THR A 27 -14.93 -20.54 -18.66
C THR A 27 -15.05 -20.53 -17.13
N ASP A 28 -16.28 -20.43 -16.61
CA ASP A 28 -16.60 -20.32 -15.17
C ASP A 28 -17.59 -21.40 -14.68
N LYS A 29 -18.10 -22.23 -15.60
CA LYS A 29 -19.16 -23.21 -15.35
C LYS A 29 -18.84 -24.56 -15.98
N LEU A 30 -19.29 -25.63 -15.34
CA LEU A 30 -19.44 -26.96 -15.90
C LEU A 30 -20.84 -27.08 -16.49
N GLU A 31 -20.93 -27.46 -17.76
CA GLU A 31 -22.18 -27.62 -18.49
C GLU A 31 -22.51 -29.09 -18.70
N LEU A 32 -23.69 -29.52 -18.29
CA LEU A 32 -24.27 -30.81 -18.65
C LEU A 32 -25.32 -30.60 -19.74
N HIS A 33 -25.06 -31.18 -20.91
CA HIS A 33 -26.00 -31.22 -22.02
C HIS A 33 -26.81 -32.51 -21.97
N ASP A 34 -28.12 -32.43 -21.69
CA ASP A 34 -29.03 -33.57 -21.70
C ASP A 34 -30.12 -33.40 -22.79
N PRO A 35 -30.09 -34.20 -23.88
CA PRO A 35 -31.10 -34.13 -24.93
C PRO A 35 -32.45 -34.75 -24.55
N ALA A 36 -32.54 -35.55 -23.47
CA ALA A 36 -33.77 -36.22 -23.04
C ALA A 36 -34.66 -35.34 -22.15
N ALA A 37 -34.10 -34.36 -21.44
CA ALA A 37 -34.85 -33.51 -20.52
C ALA A 37 -35.78 -32.48 -21.22
N SER A 38 -35.69 -32.30 -22.54
CA SER A 38 -36.67 -31.50 -23.31
C SER A 38 -38.06 -32.16 -23.44
N LYS A 39 -38.17 -33.48 -23.17
CA LYS A 39 -39.44 -34.23 -23.31
C LYS A 39 -40.29 -34.30 -22.03
N ALA A 40 -39.75 -33.92 -20.87
CA ALA A 40 -40.43 -34.10 -19.58
C ALA A 40 -41.47 -33.01 -19.23
N ASN A 41 -41.51 -31.89 -19.98
CA ASN A 41 -42.32 -30.72 -19.63
C ASN A 41 -43.52 -30.49 -20.58
N ARG A 42 -44.28 -31.54 -20.91
CA ARG A 42 -45.43 -31.49 -21.83
C ARG A 42 -46.82 -31.32 -21.15
N ASN A 43 -46.89 -30.95 -19.88
CA ASN A 43 -48.15 -30.71 -19.17
C ASN A 43 -48.45 -29.22 -18.90
N SER A 44 -48.21 -28.34 -19.88
CA SER A 44 -48.69 -26.96 -19.83
C SER A 44 -49.28 -26.57 -21.18
N CYS A 45 -50.58 -26.25 -21.18
CA CYS A 45 -51.36 -25.87 -22.36
C CYS A 45 -51.03 -24.46 -22.83
N TYR A 46 -49.88 -24.24 -23.47
CA TYR A 46 -49.62 -23.06 -24.32
C TYR A 46 -48.67 -23.43 -25.47
N PRO A 47 -48.89 -22.92 -26.70
CA PRO A 47 -48.04 -23.23 -27.84
C PRO A 47 -46.74 -22.42 -27.74
N LEU A 48 -45.60 -23.11 -27.56
CA LEU A 48 -44.26 -22.51 -27.59
C LEU A 48 -43.37 -23.24 -28.61
N ALA A 49 -42.48 -22.45 -29.22
CA ALA A 49 -41.54 -22.77 -30.30
C ALA A 49 -40.66 -24.02 -30.01
N PRO A 50 -40.01 -24.61 -31.04
CA PRO A 50 -39.26 -25.86 -30.91
C PRO A 50 -38.18 -25.77 -29.82
N GLY A 51 -38.24 -26.70 -28.85
CA GLY A 51 -37.46 -26.66 -27.62
C GLY A 51 -35.95 -26.78 -27.82
N ALA A 52 -35.21 -25.84 -27.25
CA ALA A 52 -33.77 -25.94 -27.05
C ALA A 52 -33.43 -27.08 -26.06
N PRO A 53 -32.29 -27.78 -26.21
CA PRO A 53 -31.85 -28.77 -25.23
C PRO A 53 -31.64 -28.13 -23.85
N SER A 54 -32.10 -28.81 -22.80
CA SER A 54 -31.91 -28.38 -21.41
C SER A 54 -30.44 -28.51 -21.02
N ARG A 55 -29.79 -27.36 -20.81
CA ARG A 55 -28.43 -27.26 -20.28
C ARG A 55 -28.49 -27.05 -18.78
N HIS A 56 -27.93 -27.97 -18.01
CA HIS A 56 -27.72 -27.78 -16.57
C HIS A 56 -26.33 -27.17 -16.35
N LEU A 57 -26.26 -26.10 -15.55
CA LEU A 57 -25.03 -25.34 -15.34
C LEU A 57 -24.66 -25.36 -13.86
N VAL A 58 -23.41 -25.71 -13.57
CA VAL A 58 -22.82 -25.67 -12.22
C VAL A 58 -21.61 -24.75 -12.27
N SER A 59 -21.51 -23.77 -11.37
CA SER A 59 -20.29 -22.96 -11.27
C SER A 59 -19.10 -23.85 -10.93
N LEU A 60 -17.94 -23.63 -11.57
CA LEU A 60 -16.72 -24.38 -11.28
C LEU A 60 -16.32 -24.26 -9.81
N TYR A 61 -16.58 -23.12 -9.17
CA TYR A 61 -16.37 -22.92 -7.74
C TYR A 61 -17.18 -23.91 -6.88
N ASN A 62 -18.36 -24.32 -7.34
CA ASN A 62 -19.23 -25.25 -6.63
C ASN A 62 -18.85 -26.72 -6.88
N VAL A 63 -17.97 -27.04 -7.82
CA VAL A 63 -17.52 -28.42 -8.03
C VAL A 63 -16.61 -28.82 -6.87
N LEU A 64 -17.04 -29.82 -6.10
CA LEU A 64 -16.37 -30.30 -4.89
C LEU A 64 -15.39 -31.43 -5.23
N TRP A 65 -15.81 -32.37 -6.06
CA TRP A 65 -14.97 -33.49 -6.49
C TRP A 65 -15.45 -34.06 -7.84
N ALA A 66 -14.55 -34.72 -8.55
CA ALA A 66 -14.87 -35.49 -9.73
C ALA A 66 -13.94 -36.71 -9.79
N GLU A 67 -14.47 -37.86 -10.18
CA GLU A 67 -13.71 -39.10 -10.31
C GLU A 67 -14.30 -40.02 -11.37
N VAL A 68 -13.45 -40.87 -11.93
CA VAL A 68 -13.83 -41.92 -12.86
C VAL A 68 -13.59 -43.27 -12.19
N SER A 69 -14.62 -44.12 -12.15
CA SER A 69 -14.55 -45.47 -11.59
C SER A 69 -15.52 -46.37 -12.33
N ASN A 70 -15.07 -47.57 -12.73
CA ASN A 70 -15.86 -48.57 -13.46
C ASN A 70 -16.58 -47.99 -14.69
N ASP A 71 -15.86 -47.26 -15.56
CA ASP A 71 -16.40 -46.59 -16.76
C ASP A 71 -17.54 -45.59 -16.46
N ARG A 72 -17.60 -45.07 -15.23
CA ARG A 72 -18.55 -44.03 -14.82
C ARG A 72 -17.82 -42.82 -14.32
N ILE A 73 -18.26 -41.65 -14.76
CA ILE A 73 -17.86 -40.37 -14.17
C ILE A 73 -18.85 -39.99 -13.08
N THR A 74 -18.32 -39.59 -11.94
CA THR A 74 -19.09 -39.00 -10.84
C THR A 74 -18.58 -37.59 -10.59
N VAL A 75 -19.50 -36.63 -10.46
CA VAL A 75 -19.20 -35.24 -10.13
C VAL A 75 -20.02 -34.85 -8.91
N ASP A 76 -19.35 -34.59 -7.79
CA ASP A 76 -19.92 -34.05 -6.56
C ASP A 76 -19.85 -32.51 -6.61
N PHE A 77 -20.96 -31.82 -6.39
CA PHE A 77 -21.02 -30.36 -6.43
C PHE A 77 -21.94 -29.79 -5.36
N ALA A 78 -21.72 -28.52 -5.00
CA ALA A 78 -22.52 -27.78 -4.04
C ALA A 78 -23.70 -27.09 -4.74
N VAL A 79 -24.92 -27.32 -4.22
CA VAL A 79 -26.14 -26.67 -4.68
C VAL A 79 -26.74 -25.82 -3.56
N ARG A 80 -27.28 -24.67 -3.94
CA ARG A 80 -27.98 -23.79 -3.02
C ARG A 80 -29.41 -24.30 -2.83
N ASP A 81 -29.65 -24.95 -1.71
CA ASP A 81 -30.96 -25.49 -1.31
C ASP A 81 -31.90 -24.36 -0.86
N SER A 82 -31.36 -23.35 -0.17
CA SER A 82 -32.11 -22.17 0.28
C SER A 82 -31.23 -20.92 0.35
N LYS A 83 -31.81 -19.79 0.78
CA LYS A 83 -31.02 -18.56 1.00
C LYS A 83 -29.90 -18.75 2.03
N SER A 84 -30.06 -19.68 2.98
CA SER A 84 -29.17 -19.89 4.13
C SER A 84 -28.48 -21.25 4.14
N LEU A 85 -28.76 -22.14 3.18
CA LEU A 85 -28.25 -23.52 3.19
C LEU A 85 -27.69 -23.94 1.82
N ILE A 86 -26.53 -24.58 1.87
CA ILE A 86 -25.87 -25.25 0.74
C ILE A 86 -25.76 -26.73 1.09
N LYS A 87 -26.08 -27.60 0.13
CA LYS A 87 -25.96 -29.05 0.27
C LYS A 87 -25.12 -29.63 -0.87
N PRO A 88 -24.45 -30.77 -0.66
CA PRO A 88 -23.86 -31.51 -1.77
C PRO A 88 -24.96 -32.17 -2.61
N ASP A 89 -24.74 -32.23 -3.91
CA ASP A 89 -25.51 -32.99 -4.89
C ASP A 89 -24.53 -33.69 -5.85
N LYS A 90 -25.01 -34.68 -6.62
CA LYS A 90 -24.16 -35.59 -7.38
C LYS A 90 -24.72 -35.89 -8.76
N TRP A 91 -23.85 -35.79 -9.75
CA TRP A 91 -24.07 -36.36 -11.08
C TRP A 91 -23.28 -37.66 -11.23
N SER A 92 -23.90 -38.71 -11.78
CA SER A 92 -23.23 -39.97 -12.08
C SER A 92 -23.72 -40.54 -13.41
N TYR A 93 -22.82 -40.70 -14.37
CA TYR A 93 -23.12 -41.14 -15.72
C TYR A 93 -22.09 -42.15 -16.22
N ALA A 94 -22.50 -43.09 -17.08
CA ALA A 94 -21.58 -43.97 -17.78
C ALA A 94 -20.89 -43.22 -18.93
N ILE A 95 -19.61 -43.53 -19.15
CA ILE A 95 -18.77 -42.95 -20.19
C ILE A 95 -18.90 -43.81 -21.45
N VAL A 96 -18.95 -43.17 -22.62
CA VAL A 96 -18.92 -43.90 -23.90
C VAL A 96 -17.46 -44.17 -24.23
N ASN A 97 -17.04 -45.44 -24.23
CA ASN A 97 -15.70 -45.83 -24.67
C ASN A 97 -15.54 -45.49 -26.16
N ALA A 98 -14.66 -44.53 -26.47
CA ALA A 98 -14.30 -44.22 -27.86
C ALA A 98 -13.36 -45.31 -28.39
N ASP A 99 -13.62 -45.80 -29.60
CA ASP A 99 -12.72 -46.70 -30.31
C ASP A 99 -11.29 -46.13 -30.37
N PRO A 100 -10.24 -46.97 -30.19
CA PRO A 100 -8.85 -46.53 -30.10
C PRO A 100 -8.28 -45.89 -31.39
N GLU A 101 -9.05 -45.83 -32.49
CA GLU A 101 -8.64 -45.25 -33.78
C GLU A 101 -9.19 -43.83 -34.05
N GLY A 102 -9.93 -43.24 -33.11
CA GLY A 102 -10.46 -41.87 -33.25
C GLY A 102 -9.50 -40.77 -32.78
N ALA A 103 -8.86 -40.07 -33.72
CA ALA A 103 -7.78 -39.10 -33.53
C ALA A 103 -8.07 -37.80 -32.72
N ASN A 104 -9.10 -37.74 -31.85
CA ASN A 104 -9.42 -36.55 -31.03
C ASN A 104 -10.10 -36.86 -29.67
N GLY A 105 -10.02 -38.10 -29.17
CA GLY A 105 -10.71 -38.49 -27.93
C GLY A 105 -10.08 -37.90 -26.66
N VAL A 106 -10.80 -37.03 -25.95
CA VAL A 106 -10.44 -36.62 -24.58
C VAL A 106 -10.58 -37.81 -23.64
N SER A 107 -9.49 -38.26 -23.01
CA SER A 107 -9.56 -39.26 -21.93
C SER A 107 -10.35 -38.71 -20.74
N ALA A 108 -11.24 -39.53 -20.17
CA ALA A 108 -12.06 -39.17 -19.00
C ALA A 108 -11.21 -38.79 -17.78
N GLU A 109 -10.05 -39.41 -17.60
CA GLU A 109 -9.10 -39.06 -16.54
C GLU A 109 -8.49 -37.66 -16.76
N SER A 110 -8.14 -37.33 -18.01
CA SER A 110 -7.64 -36.01 -18.39
C SER A 110 -8.70 -34.94 -18.19
N PHE A 111 -9.96 -35.26 -18.50
CA PHE A 111 -11.11 -34.40 -18.23
C PHE A 111 -11.28 -34.12 -16.75
N VAL A 112 -11.29 -35.15 -15.89
CA VAL A 112 -11.40 -35.00 -14.43
C VAL A 112 -10.26 -34.16 -13.86
N ARG A 113 -9.02 -34.44 -14.25
CA ARG A 113 -7.85 -33.67 -13.79
C ARG A 113 -7.99 -32.19 -14.16
N THR A 114 -8.39 -31.89 -15.39
CA THR A 114 -8.59 -30.52 -15.88
C THR A 114 -9.74 -29.83 -15.16
N LEU A 115 -10.86 -30.54 -14.95
CA LEU A 115 -12.01 -30.05 -14.21
C LEU A 115 -11.63 -29.69 -12.77
N LEU A 116 -10.94 -30.58 -12.06
CA LEU A 116 -10.52 -30.35 -10.68
C LEU A 116 -9.51 -29.20 -10.57
N ALA A 117 -8.52 -29.14 -11.47
CA ALA A 117 -7.55 -28.06 -11.52
C ALA A 117 -8.23 -26.69 -11.69
N ARG A 118 -9.20 -26.57 -12.60
CA ARG A 118 -9.96 -25.32 -12.80
C ARG A 118 -10.94 -25.03 -11.67
N ALA A 119 -11.58 -26.06 -11.10
CA ALA A 119 -12.52 -25.90 -10.02
C ALA A 119 -11.84 -25.39 -8.74
N TYR A 120 -10.63 -25.84 -8.44
CA TYR A 120 -9.90 -25.47 -7.23
C TYR A 120 -8.94 -24.28 -7.44
N GLY A 121 -8.41 -24.07 -8.65
CA GLY A 121 -7.43 -23.03 -8.90
C GLY A 121 -6.22 -23.18 -7.99
N ASP A 122 -5.91 -22.14 -7.21
CA ASP A 122 -4.80 -22.13 -6.25
C ASP A 122 -5.11 -22.90 -4.94
N ALA A 123 -6.35 -23.34 -4.72
CA ALA A 123 -6.74 -24.03 -3.50
C ALA A 123 -6.29 -25.50 -3.51
N LYS A 124 -5.70 -25.97 -2.41
CA LYS A 124 -5.41 -27.40 -2.21
C LYS A 124 -6.71 -28.22 -2.14
N PRO A 125 -6.92 -29.24 -3.00
CA PRO A 125 -8.04 -30.17 -2.85
C PRO A 125 -7.77 -31.18 -1.72
N GLN A 126 -8.82 -31.87 -1.24
CA GLN A 126 -8.72 -32.95 -0.23
C GLN A 126 -7.94 -32.54 1.05
N LYS A 127 -8.18 -31.32 1.54
CA LYS A 127 -7.49 -30.80 2.73
C LYS A 127 -7.69 -31.72 3.94
N ARG A 128 -6.63 -31.89 4.72
CA ARG A 128 -6.64 -32.58 6.02
C ARG A 128 -6.92 -31.55 7.11
N ALA A 129 -7.91 -31.77 7.97
CA ALA A 129 -8.31 -30.81 8.99
C ALA A 129 -8.34 -31.41 10.39
N TYR A 130 -7.76 -30.70 11.36
CA TYR A 130 -7.97 -30.96 12.78
C TYR A 130 -9.15 -30.13 13.28
N VAL A 131 -10.28 -30.77 13.55
CA VAL A 131 -11.55 -30.11 13.82
C VAL A 131 -11.82 -30.07 15.32
N LEU A 132 -11.96 -28.88 15.88
CA LEU A 132 -12.26 -28.63 17.28
C LEU A 132 -13.67 -28.05 17.41
N ILE A 133 -14.60 -28.85 17.93
CA ILE A 133 -16.02 -28.48 18.03
C ILE A 133 -16.35 -28.08 19.46
N ASN A 134 -16.81 -26.85 19.68
CA ASN A 134 -17.39 -26.45 20.95
C ASN A 134 -18.91 -26.72 20.93
N PRO A 135 -19.42 -27.75 21.64
CA PRO A 135 -20.83 -28.12 21.61
C PRO A 135 -21.74 -27.05 22.23
N ASN A 136 -21.21 -26.28 23.18
CA ASN A 136 -21.91 -25.24 23.92
C ASN A 136 -21.84 -23.86 23.25
N SER A 137 -21.31 -23.80 22.02
CA SER A 137 -21.24 -22.56 21.25
C SER A 137 -22.63 -22.05 20.88
N GLY A 138 -22.85 -20.73 21.06
CA GLY A 138 -24.12 -20.08 20.76
C GLY A 138 -25.30 -20.68 21.55
N PRO A 139 -26.45 -20.98 20.92
CA PRO A 139 -27.59 -21.60 21.59
C PRO A 139 -27.46 -23.14 21.76
N GLY A 140 -26.26 -23.73 21.61
CA GLY A 140 -26.02 -25.16 21.81
C GLY A 140 -26.30 -26.06 20.59
N GLY A 141 -26.16 -25.53 19.37
CA GLY A 141 -26.49 -26.22 18.11
C GLY A 141 -25.31 -26.72 17.28
N ALA A 142 -24.07 -26.55 17.74
CA ALA A 142 -22.87 -26.74 16.93
C ALA A 142 -22.70 -28.16 16.36
N LEU A 143 -22.92 -29.19 17.19
CA LEU A 143 -22.81 -30.60 16.76
C LEU A 143 -23.82 -30.97 15.69
N ARG A 144 -25.04 -30.42 15.78
CA ARG A 144 -26.08 -30.64 14.78
C ARG A 144 -25.72 -29.96 13.46
N LEU A 145 -25.31 -28.70 13.50
CA LEU A 145 -24.86 -27.96 12.30
C LEU A 145 -23.68 -28.67 11.63
N TRP A 146 -22.72 -29.14 12.43
CA TRP A 146 -21.61 -29.94 11.94
C TRP A 146 -22.08 -31.17 11.16
N LYS A 147 -22.95 -31.98 11.79
CA LYS A 147 -23.44 -33.24 11.20
C LYS A 147 -24.32 -33.02 9.97
N ASP A 148 -25.25 -32.07 10.04
CA ASP A 148 -26.34 -31.92 9.06
C ASP A 148 -25.94 -31.01 7.88
N GLU A 149 -25.09 -29.99 8.10
CA GLU A 149 -24.79 -28.96 7.09
C GLU A 149 -23.33 -28.95 6.62
N VAL A 150 -22.37 -29.26 7.50
CA VAL A 150 -20.94 -29.05 7.22
C VAL A 150 -20.26 -30.33 6.75
N LYS A 151 -20.35 -31.41 7.55
CA LYS A 151 -19.72 -32.69 7.26
C LYS A 151 -20.09 -33.25 5.87
N PRO A 152 -21.35 -33.18 5.40
CA PRO A 152 -21.70 -33.68 4.07
C PRO A 152 -20.94 -32.99 2.93
N LEU A 153 -20.67 -31.68 3.06
CA LEU A 153 -19.89 -30.93 2.07
C LEU A 153 -18.41 -31.33 2.08
N PHE A 154 -17.83 -31.54 3.27
CA PHE A 154 -16.45 -31.98 3.40
C PHE A 154 -16.24 -33.43 2.94
N ASP A 155 -17.20 -34.32 3.21
CA ASP A 155 -17.20 -35.68 2.68
C ASP A 155 -17.26 -35.68 1.14
N ALA A 156 -18.13 -34.83 0.56
CA ALA A 156 -18.23 -34.64 -0.88
C ALA A 156 -16.94 -34.06 -1.50
N ALA A 157 -16.21 -33.21 -0.77
CA ALA A 157 -14.90 -32.67 -1.16
C ALA A 157 -13.71 -33.61 -0.83
N ARG A 158 -13.97 -34.82 -0.30
CA ARG A 158 -12.98 -35.83 0.08
C ARG A 158 -11.92 -35.30 1.06
N MET A 159 -12.33 -34.45 2.00
CA MET A 159 -11.45 -33.97 3.08
C MET A 159 -11.23 -35.06 4.14
N ALA A 160 -10.01 -35.12 4.70
CA ALA A 160 -9.71 -35.98 5.83
C ALA A 160 -9.89 -35.19 7.14
N LEU A 161 -10.70 -35.69 8.06
CA LEU A 161 -11.14 -34.93 9.24
C LEU A 161 -10.81 -35.70 10.53
N ASP A 162 -9.99 -35.10 11.38
CA ASP A 162 -9.77 -35.57 12.76
C ASP A 162 -10.59 -34.70 13.70
N VAL A 163 -11.67 -35.23 14.25
CA VAL A 163 -12.67 -34.45 15.00
C VAL A 163 -12.55 -34.65 16.51
N VAL A 164 -12.47 -33.56 17.25
CA VAL A 164 -12.48 -33.51 18.71
C VAL A 164 -13.61 -32.60 19.19
N VAL A 165 -14.39 -33.08 20.16
CA VAL A 165 -15.44 -32.31 20.81
C VAL A 165 -14.90 -31.77 22.12
N LEU A 166 -14.86 -30.44 22.25
CA LEU A 166 -14.35 -29.76 23.43
C LEU A 166 -15.35 -29.86 24.59
N THR A 167 -14.81 -29.91 25.80
CA THR A 167 -15.55 -30.06 27.05
C THR A 167 -15.52 -28.79 27.91
N ARG A 168 -14.47 -27.97 27.79
CA ARG A 168 -14.29 -26.73 28.55
C ARG A 168 -13.57 -25.64 27.77
N GLY A 169 -13.62 -24.41 28.28
CA GLY A 169 -12.81 -23.30 27.77
C GLY A 169 -11.31 -23.52 28.02
N GLY A 170 -10.48 -23.01 27.11
CA GLY A 170 -9.02 -23.16 27.11
C GLY A 170 -8.52 -24.53 26.64
N GLU A 171 -9.40 -25.51 26.43
CA GLU A 171 -9.02 -26.84 25.97
C GLU A 171 -8.45 -26.81 24.54
N ALA A 172 -8.95 -25.92 23.67
CA ALA A 172 -8.42 -25.80 22.31
C ALA A 172 -6.98 -25.28 22.33
N THR A 173 -6.65 -24.35 23.22
CA THR A 173 -5.27 -23.87 23.42
C THR A 173 -4.34 -25.03 23.79
N GLU A 174 -4.71 -25.84 24.78
CA GLU A 174 -3.89 -26.97 25.26
C GLU A 174 -3.70 -28.07 24.20
N LEU A 175 -4.75 -28.37 23.43
CA LEU A 175 -4.68 -29.37 22.36
C LEU A 175 -3.79 -28.90 21.22
N VAL A 176 -3.93 -27.64 20.79
CA VAL A 176 -3.17 -27.07 19.67
C VAL A 176 -1.70 -26.88 20.03
N GLU A 177 -1.41 -26.47 21.27
CA GLU A 177 -0.03 -26.37 21.77
C GLU A 177 0.72 -27.71 21.61
N LYS A 178 0.05 -28.84 21.82
CA LYS A 178 0.63 -30.19 21.78
C LYS A 178 0.44 -30.92 20.44
N ALA A 179 -0.30 -30.34 19.49
CA ALA A 179 -0.65 -30.99 18.24
C ALA A 179 0.56 -31.20 17.32
N ASP A 180 0.57 -32.30 16.57
CA ASP A 180 1.50 -32.50 15.47
C ASP A 180 0.94 -31.85 14.20
N LEU A 181 1.47 -30.66 13.88
CA LEU A 181 0.99 -29.83 12.80
C LEU A 181 1.22 -30.46 11.41
N THR A 182 2.16 -31.39 11.27
CA THR A 182 2.51 -32.00 9.95
C THR A 182 1.38 -32.86 9.36
N LYS A 183 0.46 -33.31 10.20
CA LYS A 183 -0.69 -34.14 9.84
C LYS A 183 -1.81 -33.36 9.16
N TYR A 184 -1.83 -32.04 9.33
CA TYR A 184 -2.97 -31.21 8.97
C TYR A 184 -2.59 -30.16 7.94
N ASP A 185 -3.58 -29.73 7.18
CA ASP A 185 -3.51 -28.57 6.29
C ASP A 185 -4.27 -27.38 6.87
N THR A 186 -5.09 -27.59 7.91
CA THR A 186 -5.74 -26.53 8.68
C THR A 186 -6.21 -27.03 10.05
N ILE A 187 -6.23 -26.13 11.04
CA ILE A 187 -6.97 -26.32 12.29
C ILE A 187 -8.30 -25.59 12.17
N MET A 188 -9.40 -26.31 12.36
CA MET A 188 -10.76 -25.83 12.14
C MET A 188 -11.51 -25.71 13.45
N ALA A 189 -11.86 -24.49 13.84
CA ALA A 189 -12.72 -24.24 14.99
C ALA A 189 -14.19 -24.22 14.57
N CYS A 190 -15.03 -25.05 15.19
CA CYS A 190 -16.48 -25.04 15.00
C CYS A 190 -17.15 -24.45 16.25
N SER A 191 -17.37 -23.14 16.23
CA SER A 191 -17.65 -22.33 17.44
C SER A 191 -18.07 -20.89 17.07
N GLY A 192 -18.09 -19.97 18.04
CA GLY A 192 -17.93 -18.52 17.80
C GLY A 192 -16.46 -18.10 17.69
N ASP A 193 -16.18 -16.80 17.76
CA ASP A 193 -14.83 -16.22 17.58
C ASP A 193 -13.81 -16.60 18.69
N GLY A 194 -14.26 -17.00 19.89
CA GLY A 194 -13.38 -17.35 21.02
C GLY A 194 -12.54 -18.63 20.82
N THR A 195 -13.03 -19.66 20.13
CA THR A 195 -12.20 -20.86 19.88
C THR A 195 -11.09 -20.60 18.84
N PRO A 196 -11.31 -19.85 17.73
CA PRO A 196 -10.20 -19.33 16.92
C PRO A 196 -9.17 -18.56 17.74
N HIS A 197 -9.59 -17.74 18.72
CA HIS A 197 -8.68 -17.05 19.63
C HIS A 197 -7.83 -18.04 20.45
N GLU A 198 -8.47 -19.07 21.03
CA GLU A 198 -7.77 -20.14 21.74
C GLU A 198 -6.77 -20.89 20.84
N VAL A 199 -7.12 -21.15 19.58
CA VAL A 199 -6.26 -21.83 18.60
C VAL A 199 -5.02 -20.99 18.28
N PHE A 200 -5.14 -19.69 18.00
CA PHE A 200 -3.98 -18.84 17.74
C PHE A 200 -3.06 -18.73 18.95
N ASN A 201 -3.61 -18.60 20.16
CA ASN A 201 -2.82 -18.57 21.38
C ASN A 201 -2.18 -19.95 21.65
N GLY A 202 -2.85 -21.05 21.33
CA GLY A 202 -2.27 -22.40 21.38
C GLY A 202 -1.06 -22.54 20.46
N LEU A 203 -1.15 -22.05 19.22
CA LEU A 203 0.00 -21.97 18.30
C LEU A 203 1.11 -21.06 18.84
N GLY A 204 0.73 -19.92 19.45
CA GLY A 204 1.65 -18.95 20.05
C GLY A 204 2.38 -19.44 21.30
N ASN A 205 1.83 -20.42 22.01
CA ASN A 205 2.43 -21.04 23.21
C ASN A 205 3.45 -22.13 22.87
N ARG A 206 3.52 -22.56 21.61
CA ARG A 206 4.46 -23.61 21.19
C ARG A 206 5.90 -23.12 21.23
N HIS A 207 6.82 -24.07 21.39
CA HIS A 207 8.26 -23.79 21.31
C HIS A 207 8.71 -23.36 19.90
N ASP A 208 7.96 -23.74 18.86
CA ASP A 208 8.16 -23.41 17.44
C ASP A 208 7.13 -22.37 16.93
N ALA A 209 6.60 -21.52 17.82
CA ALA A 209 5.46 -20.62 17.56
C ALA A 209 5.58 -19.78 16.27
N GLY A 210 6.76 -19.25 15.96
CA GLY A 210 6.98 -18.47 14.74
C GLY A 210 6.71 -19.28 13.47
N HIS A 211 7.20 -20.53 13.44
CA HIS A 211 6.93 -21.46 12.34
C HIS A 211 5.47 -21.92 12.34
N ALA A 212 4.93 -22.30 13.50
CA ALA A 212 3.57 -22.78 13.64
C ALA A 212 2.53 -21.76 13.13
N LEU A 213 2.64 -20.49 13.55
CA LEU A 213 1.71 -19.42 13.14
C LEU A 213 1.83 -19.07 11.64
N SER A 214 3.05 -19.11 11.09
CA SER A 214 3.31 -18.72 9.70
C SER A 214 3.05 -19.83 8.68
N THR A 215 2.81 -21.06 9.13
CA THR A 215 2.59 -22.22 8.25
C THR A 215 1.26 -22.92 8.45
N MET A 216 0.69 -22.97 9.67
CA MET A 216 -0.56 -23.68 9.94
C MET A 216 -1.78 -22.75 9.79
N PRO A 217 -2.63 -22.94 8.76
CA PRO A 217 -3.82 -22.11 8.56
C PRO A 217 -4.93 -22.43 9.57
N VAL A 218 -5.50 -21.38 10.17
CA VAL A 218 -6.72 -21.50 10.99
C VAL A 218 -7.97 -21.27 10.12
N SER A 219 -8.99 -22.09 10.31
CA SER A 219 -10.30 -21.97 9.66
C SER A 219 -11.45 -22.02 10.67
N HIS A 220 -12.62 -21.50 10.29
CA HIS A 220 -13.74 -21.32 11.21
C HIS A 220 -15.07 -21.75 10.60
N ILE A 221 -15.81 -22.60 11.30
CA ILE A 221 -17.22 -22.86 11.02
C ILE A 221 -18.05 -22.06 12.03
N PRO A 222 -18.88 -21.11 11.57
CA PRO A 222 -19.66 -20.24 12.43
C PRO A 222 -20.80 -21.01 13.09
N CYS A 223 -20.61 -21.36 14.36
CA CYS A 223 -21.61 -22.00 15.22
C CYS A 223 -21.93 -21.18 16.47
N GLY A 224 -21.41 -19.95 16.58
CA GLY A 224 -21.56 -19.09 17.76
C GLY A 224 -22.55 -17.94 17.58
N SER A 225 -22.68 -17.13 18.63
CA SER A 225 -23.44 -15.87 18.59
C SER A 225 -22.65 -14.72 17.95
N GLY A 226 -21.31 -14.76 18.02
CA GLY A 226 -20.37 -13.91 17.29
C GLY A 226 -19.62 -14.76 16.26
N ASN A 227 -19.61 -14.31 15.00
CA ASN A 227 -19.03 -15.03 13.86
C ASN A 227 -18.27 -14.07 12.94
N ALA A 228 -17.56 -13.12 13.54
CA ALA A 228 -16.81 -12.09 12.84
C ALA A 228 -15.76 -12.70 11.90
N PHE A 229 -15.02 -13.72 12.35
CA PHE A 229 -14.01 -14.42 11.55
C PHE A 229 -14.58 -14.92 10.22
N SER A 230 -15.70 -15.64 10.27
CA SER A 230 -16.41 -16.16 9.11
C SER A 230 -16.95 -15.04 8.18
N CYS A 231 -17.50 -13.97 8.74
CA CYS A 231 -17.97 -12.82 7.95
C CYS A 231 -16.84 -12.21 7.11
N ASN A 232 -15.65 -12.05 7.71
CA ASN A 232 -14.52 -11.41 7.04
C ASN A 232 -13.87 -12.32 6.00
N LEU A 233 -13.70 -13.62 6.27
CA LEU A 233 -12.95 -14.51 5.37
C LEU A 233 -13.82 -15.21 4.32
N TYR A 234 -15.12 -15.41 4.60
CA TYR A 234 -16.03 -16.17 3.74
C TYR A 234 -17.22 -15.35 3.24
N GLY A 235 -17.44 -14.14 3.78
CA GLY A 235 -18.53 -13.25 3.38
C GLY A 235 -19.90 -13.74 3.88
N SER A 236 -19.91 -14.64 4.84
CA SER A 236 -21.12 -15.26 5.39
C SER A 236 -20.88 -15.73 6.82
N HIS A 237 -21.93 -15.77 7.62
CA HIS A 237 -21.94 -16.33 8.97
C HIS A 237 -22.77 -17.63 9.03
N ARG A 238 -22.95 -18.30 7.88
CA ARG A 238 -23.72 -19.55 7.75
C ARG A 238 -22.76 -20.73 7.59
N ALA A 239 -22.98 -21.80 8.36
CA ALA A 239 -22.06 -22.93 8.47
C ALA A 239 -21.79 -23.61 7.11
N SER A 240 -22.83 -23.91 6.32
CA SER A 240 -22.65 -24.54 5.01
C SER A 240 -21.90 -23.65 3.99
N PHE A 241 -22.02 -22.33 4.10
CA PHE A 241 -21.31 -21.38 3.23
C PHE A 241 -19.83 -21.32 3.60
N ALA A 242 -19.52 -21.27 4.90
CA ALA A 242 -18.16 -21.36 5.41
C ALA A 242 -17.51 -22.70 5.02
N ALA A 243 -18.24 -23.82 5.10
CA ALA A 243 -17.75 -25.13 4.68
C ALA A 243 -17.33 -25.15 3.20
N LEU A 244 -18.17 -24.66 2.30
CA LEU A 244 -17.79 -24.52 0.88
C LEU A 244 -16.57 -23.61 0.71
N ALA A 245 -16.54 -22.46 1.42
CA ALA A 245 -15.44 -21.51 1.34
C ALA A 245 -14.13 -22.06 1.89
N ILE A 246 -14.15 -22.95 2.88
CA ILE A 246 -12.96 -23.62 3.42
C ILE A 246 -12.46 -24.71 2.46
N ALA A 247 -13.37 -25.54 1.95
CA ALA A 247 -13.01 -26.58 0.99
C ALA A 247 -12.32 -25.96 -0.24
N LYS A 248 -12.89 -24.86 -0.76
CA LYS A 248 -12.40 -24.13 -1.94
C LYS A 248 -11.43 -22.99 -1.61
N GLY A 249 -11.09 -22.80 -0.33
CA GLY A 249 -10.32 -21.67 0.14
C GLY A 249 -8.82 -21.84 -0.09
N VAL A 250 -8.14 -20.70 -0.11
CA VAL A 250 -6.69 -20.57 -0.28
C VAL A 250 -6.03 -20.16 1.04
N GLU A 251 -4.82 -20.65 1.25
CA GLU A 251 -4.00 -20.25 2.39
C GLU A 251 -3.61 -18.78 2.25
N THR A 252 -3.85 -17.99 3.29
CA THR A 252 -3.68 -16.54 3.24
C THR A 252 -2.93 -16.05 4.47
N PRO A 253 -1.88 -15.21 4.30
CA PRO A 253 -1.23 -14.54 5.42
C PRO A 253 -2.21 -13.59 6.10
N MET A 254 -2.17 -13.53 7.43
CA MET A 254 -2.98 -12.62 8.23
C MET A 254 -2.14 -11.95 9.30
N ASP A 255 -2.38 -10.66 9.52
CA ASP A 255 -1.75 -9.94 10.62
C ASP A 255 -2.30 -10.43 11.96
N LEU A 256 -1.42 -10.48 12.97
CA LEU A 256 -1.80 -10.78 14.35
C LEU A 256 -1.26 -9.68 15.26
N VAL A 257 -2.01 -9.36 16.31
CA VAL A 257 -1.66 -8.34 17.29
C VAL A 257 -1.15 -9.02 18.56
N SER A 258 0.04 -8.64 19.02
CA SER A 258 0.51 -9.01 20.35
C SER A 258 0.03 -7.97 21.35
N VAL A 259 -0.78 -8.42 22.32
CA VAL A 259 -1.25 -7.62 23.44
C VAL A 259 -0.47 -8.02 24.69
N THR A 260 0.18 -7.06 25.34
CA THR A 260 0.91 -7.24 26.60
C THR A 260 0.16 -6.57 27.74
N GLN A 261 -0.06 -7.32 28.81
CA GLN A 261 -0.65 -6.82 30.04
C GLN A 261 0.02 -7.52 31.24
N GLY A 262 0.61 -6.73 32.14
CA GLY A 262 1.50 -7.28 33.17
C GLY A 262 2.63 -8.09 32.51
N GLY A 263 2.88 -9.30 32.99
CA GLY A 263 3.89 -10.22 32.45
C GLY A 263 3.41 -11.15 31.33
N LYS A 264 2.17 -10.99 30.85
CA LYS A 264 1.57 -11.88 29.85
C LYS A 264 1.54 -11.24 28.47
N ARG A 265 1.73 -12.07 27.44
CA ARG A 265 1.53 -11.73 26.02
C ARG A 265 0.41 -12.61 25.47
N ILE A 266 -0.60 -11.99 24.89
CA ILE A 266 -1.77 -12.64 24.29
C ILE A 266 -1.79 -12.25 22.81
N LEU A 267 -2.09 -13.20 21.93
CA LEU A 267 -2.31 -12.93 20.52
C LEU A 267 -3.78 -12.61 20.29
N SER A 268 -4.03 -11.57 19.49
CA SER A 268 -5.34 -11.15 19.08
C SER A 268 -5.43 -11.05 17.57
N PHE A 269 -6.50 -11.60 17.00
CA PHE A 269 -6.70 -11.62 15.55
C PHE A 269 -7.85 -10.70 15.11
N LEU A 270 -8.77 -10.37 16.02
CA LEU A 270 -10.03 -9.69 15.70
C LEU A 270 -9.98 -8.24 16.12
N SER A 271 -10.00 -7.98 17.44
CA SER A 271 -10.21 -6.64 17.97
C SER A 271 -9.85 -6.47 19.44
N GLN A 272 -9.62 -5.23 19.85
CA GLN A 272 -9.33 -4.83 21.22
C GLN A 272 -10.15 -3.58 21.55
N THR A 273 -10.95 -3.62 22.62
CA THR A 273 -11.85 -2.53 22.96
C THR A 273 -11.89 -2.19 24.43
N LEU A 274 -12.06 -0.89 24.69
CA LEU A 274 -12.36 -0.28 25.98
C LEU A 274 -13.59 0.63 25.81
N GLY A 275 -14.46 0.63 26.82
CA GLY A 275 -15.61 1.52 26.91
C GLY A 275 -16.90 0.87 26.42
N LEU A 276 -17.75 1.63 25.73
CA LEU A 276 -19.13 1.24 25.44
C LEU A 276 -19.27 -0.14 24.76
N ILE A 277 -18.39 -0.46 23.82
CA ILE A 277 -18.43 -1.74 23.10
C ILE A 277 -17.99 -2.89 24.03
N ALA A 278 -16.89 -2.72 24.76
CA ALA A 278 -16.40 -3.71 25.73
C ALA A 278 -17.46 -4.07 26.79
N GLU A 279 -18.16 -3.07 27.33
CA GLU A 279 -19.27 -3.33 28.26
C GLU A 279 -20.45 -4.04 27.60
N SER A 280 -20.78 -3.66 26.36
CA SER A 280 -21.88 -4.28 25.62
C SER A 280 -21.61 -5.75 25.35
N ASP A 281 -20.36 -6.12 25.11
CA ASP A 281 -19.94 -7.49 24.85
C ASP A 281 -19.88 -8.34 26.12
N LEU A 282 -19.34 -7.79 27.21
CA LEU A 282 -19.03 -8.53 28.44
C LEU A 282 -20.11 -8.44 29.51
N ASP A 283 -20.77 -7.31 29.68
CA ASP A 283 -21.84 -7.18 30.69
C ASP A 283 -23.12 -7.92 30.28
N THR A 284 -23.28 -8.22 28.99
CA THR A 284 -24.45 -8.94 28.45
C THR A 284 -24.27 -10.46 28.37
N GLU A 285 -23.19 -11.02 28.95
CA GLU A 285 -22.94 -12.47 28.88
C GLU A 285 -24.04 -13.30 29.55
N HIS A 286 -24.66 -12.80 30.61
CA HIS A 286 -25.81 -13.44 31.25
C HIS A 286 -27.05 -13.52 30.32
N LEU A 287 -27.05 -12.78 29.19
CA LEU A 287 -28.09 -12.77 28.17
C LEU A 287 -27.74 -13.61 26.93
N ARG A 288 -26.79 -14.55 27.03
CA ARG A 288 -26.40 -15.45 25.89
C ARG A 288 -27.58 -16.16 25.22
N TRP A 289 -28.67 -16.39 25.94
CA TRP A 289 -29.92 -16.96 25.40
C TRP A 289 -30.57 -16.12 24.30
N MET A 290 -30.27 -14.81 24.23
CA MET A 290 -30.77 -13.88 23.19
C MET A 290 -29.98 -13.96 21.87
N GLY A 291 -28.92 -14.76 21.79
CA GLY A 291 -28.06 -14.82 20.61
C GLY A 291 -27.35 -13.48 20.35
N SER A 292 -27.36 -13.01 19.10
CA SER A 292 -26.70 -11.76 18.71
C SER A 292 -27.43 -10.49 19.19
N LEU A 293 -28.73 -10.55 19.50
CA LEU A 293 -29.51 -9.39 19.95
C LEU A 293 -29.02 -8.83 21.31
N ARG A 294 -28.26 -9.62 22.07
CA ARG A 294 -27.67 -9.17 23.34
C ARG A 294 -26.74 -7.96 23.15
N PHE A 295 -26.03 -7.90 22.03
CA PHE A 295 -25.08 -6.83 21.73
C PHE A 295 -25.81 -5.51 21.49
N ASP A 296 -26.90 -5.53 20.71
CA ASP A 296 -27.73 -4.36 20.44
C ASP A 296 -28.37 -3.81 21.72
N TYR A 297 -28.82 -4.70 22.61
CA TYR A 297 -29.34 -4.33 23.93
C TYR A 297 -28.27 -3.66 24.80
N GLY A 298 -27.05 -4.21 24.83
CA GLY A 298 -25.90 -3.61 25.52
C GLY A 298 -25.64 -2.18 25.04
N VAL A 299 -25.51 -2.00 23.74
CA VAL A 299 -25.26 -0.68 23.13
C VAL A 299 -26.38 0.31 23.46
N ALA A 300 -27.64 -0.09 23.27
CA ALA A 300 -28.80 0.77 23.52
C ALA A 300 -28.85 1.25 24.99
N THR A 301 -28.68 0.33 25.95
CA THR A 301 -28.75 0.67 27.38
C THR A 301 -27.63 1.63 27.82
N ARG A 302 -26.43 1.51 27.23
CA ARG A 302 -25.27 2.36 27.58
C ARG A 302 -25.32 3.73 26.93
N LEU A 303 -25.83 3.82 25.70
CA LEU A 303 -26.04 5.10 25.02
C LEU A 303 -26.92 6.06 25.84
N PHE A 304 -27.92 5.55 26.56
CA PHE A 304 -28.76 6.37 27.43
C PHE A 304 -28.03 6.84 28.70
N LYS A 305 -27.05 6.08 29.20
CA LYS A 305 -26.29 6.42 30.42
C LYS A 305 -25.16 7.43 30.20
N ARG A 306 -24.75 7.68 28.95
CA ARG A 306 -23.63 8.59 28.57
C ARG A 306 -22.33 8.31 29.35
N THR A 307 -21.96 7.06 29.50
CA THR A 307 -20.74 6.68 30.22
C THR A 307 -19.49 7.14 29.44
N CYS A 308 -18.57 7.80 30.15
CA CYS A 308 -17.26 8.22 29.66
C CYS A 308 -16.18 7.43 30.38
N TYR A 309 -15.10 7.11 29.68
CA TYR A 309 -14.05 6.20 30.16
C TYR A 309 -12.69 6.89 30.14
N PRO A 310 -12.34 7.72 31.13
CA PRO A 310 -11.06 8.44 31.12
C PRO A 310 -9.87 7.48 31.02
N CYS A 311 -8.94 7.77 30.11
CA CYS A 311 -7.71 7.01 29.91
C CYS A 311 -6.59 7.88 29.31
N ASP A 312 -5.34 7.47 29.49
CA ASP A 312 -4.23 8.01 28.70
C ASP A 312 -3.93 7.06 27.54
N LEU A 313 -3.72 7.63 26.36
CA LEU A 313 -3.53 6.88 25.13
C LEU A 313 -2.28 7.37 24.39
N ALA A 314 -1.35 6.46 24.13
CA ALA A 314 -0.20 6.68 23.25
C ALA A 314 -0.34 5.79 22.01
N VAL A 315 -0.19 6.36 20.82
CA VAL A 315 -0.46 5.66 19.55
C VAL A 315 0.66 5.88 18.56
N LYS A 316 1.13 4.80 17.94
CA LYS A 316 1.96 4.85 16.75
C LYS A 316 1.09 4.91 15.50
N VAL A 317 0.81 6.13 15.05
CA VAL A 317 -0.01 6.37 13.86
C VAL A 317 0.82 6.20 12.60
N GLU A 318 0.37 5.35 11.68
CA GLU A 318 0.93 5.20 10.33
C GLU A 318 0.17 6.07 9.32
N ILE A 319 -1.16 6.13 9.45
CA ILE A 319 -2.02 6.99 8.63
C ILE A 319 -3.08 7.63 9.51
N GLU A 320 -3.08 8.96 9.55
CA GLU A 320 -4.00 9.73 10.40
C GLU A 320 -5.29 10.13 9.68
N GLU A 321 -5.20 10.52 8.41
CA GLU A 321 -6.33 11.11 7.68
C GLU A 321 -7.13 10.06 6.91
N LYS A 322 -8.46 10.17 6.97
CA LYS A 322 -9.40 9.25 6.30
C LYS A 322 -9.18 9.17 4.78
N ALA A 323 -8.81 10.27 4.14
CA ALA A 323 -8.54 10.30 2.69
C ALA A 323 -7.32 9.43 2.33
N ASP A 324 -6.25 9.52 3.12
CA ASP A 324 -5.03 8.74 2.92
C ASP A 324 -5.26 7.26 3.24
N VAL A 325 -6.13 6.94 4.20
CA VAL A 325 -6.58 5.57 4.47
C VAL A 325 -7.27 4.96 3.24
N LYS A 326 -8.12 5.72 2.54
CA LYS A 326 -8.75 5.23 1.28
C LYS A 326 -7.72 5.02 0.17
N VAL A 327 -6.71 5.90 0.05
CA VAL A 327 -5.59 5.74 -0.90
C VAL A 327 -4.79 4.46 -0.61
N HIS A 328 -4.47 4.23 0.67
CA HIS A 328 -3.74 3.04 1.12
C HIS A 328 -4.54 1.77 0.88
N TYR A 329 -5.84 1.78 1.20
CA TYR A 329 -6.75 0.66 0.92
C TYR A 329 -6.75 0.32 -0.57
N LYS A 330 -6.93 1.33 -1.44
CA LYS A 330 -6.89 1.12 -2.89
C LYS A 330 -5.58 0.49 -3.38
N ARG A 331 -4.44 0.93 -2.84
CA ARG A 331 -3.11 0.42 -3.22
C ARG A 331 -2.95 -1.07 -2.91
N HIS A 332 -3.36 -1.48 -1.72
CA HIS A 332 -3.19 -2.86 -1.24
C HIS A 332 -4.30 -3.79 -1.75
N ALA A 333 -5.55 -3.30 -1.88
CA ALA A 333 -6.64 -4.05 -2.49
C ALA A 333 -6.41 -4.37 -3.98
N SER A 334 -5.57 -3.57 -4.67
CA SER A 334 -5.16 -3.81 -6.06
C SER A 334 -4.01 -4.82 -6.21
N SER A 335 -3.22 -5.01 -5.15
CA SER A 335 -1.94 -5.73 -5.18
C SER A 335 -2.07 -7.14 -4.65
N THR A 336 -3.14 -7.85 -5.02
CA THR A 336 -3.39 -9.22 -4.54
C THR A 336 -2.81 -10.23 -5.52
N SER A 337 -1.49 -10.29 -5.63
CA SER A 337 -0.82 -11.53 -6.02
C SER A 337 -0.38 -12.20 -4.73
N ILE A 338 -1.22 -13.12 -4.23
CA ILE A 338 -1.00 -13.97 -3.05
C ILE A 338 0.42 -14.57 -3.05
N ASN A 339 0.95 -14.84 -4.25
CA ASN A 339 2.29 -15.38 -4.49
C ASN A 339 3.46 -14.41 -4.21
N LYS A 340 3.26 -13.08 -4.13
CA LYS A 340 4.33 -12.13 -3.78
C LYS A 340 4.48 -11.93 -2.27
N LEU A 341 3.39 -11.96 -1.50
CA LEU A 341 3.47 -11.87 -0.03
C LEU A 341 3.98 -13.17 0.60
N ALA A 342 3.52 -14.33 0.11
CA ALA A 342 3.97 -15.63 0.61
C ALA A 342 5.48 -15.84 0.43
N ASN A 343 6.05 -15.39 -0.69
CA ASN A 343 7.49 -15.54 -0.99
C ASN A 343 8.40 -14.48 -0.35
N GLY A 344 7.85 -13.34 0.08
CA GLY A 344 8.63 -12.26 0.71
C GLY A 344 8.89 -12.47 2.21
N ILE A 345 7.97 -13.13 2.91
CA ILE A 345 8.05 -13.33 4.37
C ILE A 345 8.75 -14.65 4.72
N ALA A 346 8.80 -15.63 3.81
CA ALA A 346 9.39 -16.95 4.04
C ALA A 346 10.94 -16.99 4.03
N LYS A 347 11.65 -15.85 4.06
CA LYS A 347 13.13 -15.82 4.00
C LYS A 347 13.84 -15.13 5.16
N ASP A 348 13.15 -14.40 6.02
CA ASP A 348 13.77 -13.90 7.25
C ASP A 348 13.55 -14.92 8.36
N GLY A 349 14.52 -15.84 8.47
CA GLY A 349 14.83 -16.72 9.61
C GLY A 349 13.63 -17.27 10.39
N ALA A 350 13.37 -18.57 10.26
CA ALA A 350 12.53 -19.33 11.19
C ALA A 350 12.99 -19.09 12.63
N SER A 351 12.38 -18.11 13.30
CA SER A 351 12.49 -17.91 14.74
C SER A 351 11.81 -19.09 15.41
N GLU A 352 12.49 -19.75 16.35
CA GLU A 352 11.90 -20.80 17.16
C GLU A 352 10.66 -20.24 17.91
N GLY A 353 10.77 -19.06 18.53
CA GLY A 353 9.67 -18.46 19.29
C GLY A 353 8.83 -17.41 18.54
N LEU A 354 7.91 -16.78 19.29
CA LEU A 354 7.18 -15.60 18.86
C LEU A 354 8.14 -14.46 18.47
N PRO A 355 7.77 -13.59 17.51
CA PRO A 355 8.59 -12.45 17.12
C PRO A 355 8.87 -11.53 18.33
N ALA A 356 10.07 -10.99 18.42
CA ALA A 356 10.39 -9.97 19.43
C ALA A 356 9.50 -8.73 19.24
N LEU A 357 9.08 -8.12 20.36
CA LEU A 357 8.27 -6.90 20.35
C LEU A 357 9.16 -5.69 20.01
N LYS A 358 8.82 -4.94 18.97
CA LYS A 358 9.59 -3.75 18.54
C LYS A 358 9.47 -2.60 19.52
N HIS A 359 8.33 -2.51 20.22
CA HIS A 359 8.00 -1.42 21.12
C HIS A 359 8.04 -1.82 22.61
N GLY A 360 8.63 -2.97 22.93
CA GLY A 360 8.67 -3.52 24.29
C GLY A 360 7.29 -3.95 24.79
N THR A 361 7.12 -3.98 26.10
CA THR A 361 5.91 -4.36 26.82
C THR A 361 5.27 -3.17 27.52
N VAL A 362 4.07 -3.36 28.07
CA VAL A 362 3.41 -2.33 28.89
C VAL A 362 4.23 -1.89 30.13
N GLN A 363 5.14 -2.74 30.63
CA GLN A 363 5.98 -2.43 31.80
C GLN A 363 7.20 -1.58 31.46
N ASP A 364 7.60 -1.56 30.19
CA ASP A 364 8.75 -0.79 29.73
C ASP A 364 8.41 0.70 29.60
N PRO A 365 9.40 1.59 29.66
CA PRO A 365 9.21 3.01 29.33
C PRO A 365 8.55 3.19 27.96
N LEU A 366 7.82 4.29 27.78
CA LEU A 366 7.21 4.58 26.49
C LEU A 366 8.27 4.66 25.38
N PRO A 367 8.01 4.07 24.20
CA PRO A 367 8.92 4.17 23.07
C PRO A 367 9.17 5.61 22.63
N GLU A 368 10.35 5.86 22.05
CA GLU A 368 10.72 7.20 21.56
C GLU A 368 9.74 7.71 20.48
N GLY A 369 9.28 8.95 20.63
CA GLY A 369 8.32 9.59 19.73
C GLY A 369 6.86 9.21 19.96
N TRP A 370 6.54 8.45 21.01
CA TRP A 370 5.17 8.26 21.49
C TRP A 370 4.89 9.23 22.63
N GLU A 371 3.74 9.89 22.58
CA GLU A 371 3.27 10.78 23.64
C GLU A 371 1.98 10.22 24.22
N LEU A 372 1.88 10.16 25.55
CA LEU A 372 0.61 9.87 26.22
C LEU A 372 -0.28 11.11 26.15
N VAL A 373 -1.35 10.98 25.38
CA VAL A 373 -2.39 12.02 25.30
C VAL A 373 -3.50 11.66 26.29
N PRO A 374 -3.82 12.55 27.25
CA PRO A 374 -4.92 12.32 28.17
C PRO A 374 -6.27 12.49 27.48
N TYR A 375 -7.13 11.48 27.60
CA TYR A 375 -8.52 11.51 27.19
C TYR A 375 -9.42 11.44 28.42
N ASP A 376 -10.20 12.48 28.68
CA ASP A 376 -11.13 12.50 29.82
C ASP A 376 -12.51 11.93 29.46
N THR A 377 -12.90 12.01 28.18
CA THR A 377 -14.28 11.79 27.72
C THR A 377 -14.40 10.77 26.59
N ILE A 378 -13.45 9.85 26.43
CA ILE A 378 -13.57 8.82 25.38
C ILE A 378 -14.77 7.92 25.70
N GLY A 379 -15.66 7.73 24.72
CA GLY A 379 -16.84 6.87 24.85
C GLY A 379 -16.62 5.49 24.26
N THR A 380 -15.87 5.42 23.16
CA THR A 380 -15.48 4.16 22.53
C THR A 380 -14.05 4.24 22.07
N PHE A 381 -13.22 3.33 22.56
CA PHE A 381 -11.94 2.97 21.97
C PHE A 381 -12.09 1.59 21.33
N TYR A 382 -11.82 1.50 20.04
CA TYR A 382 -11.91 0.23 19.34
C TYR A 382 -10.79 0.09 18.31
N ALA A 383 -9.85 -0.81 18.57
CA ALA A 383 -8.85 -1.23 17.58
C ALA A 383 -9.27 -2.58 16.98
N GLY A 384 -9.10 -2.75 15.69
CA GLY A 384 -9.53 -3.95 14.98
C GLY A 384 -8.62 -4.29 13.79
N ASN A 385 -8.53 -5.57 13.51
CA ASN A 385 -7.73 -6.13 12.42
C ASN A 385 -8.60 -6.75 11.31
N MET A 386 -9.91 -6.86 11.56
CA MET A 386 -10.91 -7.33 10.60
C MET A 386 -12.03 -6.29 10.45
N ALA A 387 -12.70 -6.26 9.30
CA ALA A 387 -13.71 -5.24 9.00
C ALA A 387 -15.01 -5.41 9.80
N TYR A 388 -15.57 -6.62 9.80
CA TYR A 388 -16.83 -6.95 10.45
C TYR A 388 -16.61 -7.53 11.85
N MET A 389 -17.27 -6.97 12.86
CA MET A 389 -17.30 -7.51 14.23
C MET A 389 -18.53 -8.40 14.49
N ALA A 390 -19.52 -8.28 13.62
CA ALA A 390 -20.72 -9.11 13.53
C ALA A 390 -21.25 -8.99 12.09
N PRO A 391 -22.22 -9.83 11.65
CA PRO A 391 -22.77 -9.77 10.29
C PRO A 391 -23.20 -8.37 9.82
N ASP A 392 -23.69 -7.54 10.74
CA ASP A 392 -24.20 -6.19 10.48
C ASP A 392 -23.35 -5.09 11.17
N ALA A 393 -22.11 -5.40 11.57
CA ALA A 393 -21.28 -4.48 12.34
C ALA A 393 -19.91 -4.23 11.68
N ASN A 394 -19.88 -3.44 10.61
CA ASN A 394 -18.65 -3.06 9.90
C ASN A 394 -17.98 -1.83 10.54
N PHE A 395 -17.25 -2.03 11.64
CA PHE A 395 -16.52 -0.95 12.29
C PHE A 395 -15.26 -0.53 11.52
N PHE A 396 -14.62 -1.47 10.81
CA PHE A 396 -13.31 -1.27 10.21
C PHE A 396 -13.31 -1.47 8.70
N SER A 397 -14.10 -0.65 7.98
CA SER A 397 -14.29 -0.81 6.54
C SER A 397 -13.01 -0.74 5.70
N ALA A 398 -11.91 -0.17 6.22
CA ALA A 398 -10.62 -0.08 5.54
C ALA A 398 -9.59 -1.13 5.99
N SER A 399 -10.01 -2.17 6.72
CA SER A 399 -9.13 -3.26 7.13
C SER A 399 -8.66 -4.10 5.96
N LEU A 400 -7.38 -4.46 6.02
CA LEU A 400 -6.71 -5.31 5.04
C LEU A 400 -6.13 -6.50 5.81
N ILE A 401 -6.07 -7.66 5.17
CA ILE A 401 -5.70 -8.90 5.85
C ILE A 401 -4.25 -8.92 6.32
N SER A 402 -3.36 -8.22 5.61
CA SER A 402 -1.92 -8.28 5.88
C SER A 402 -1.13 -7.03 5.47
N ASP A 403 -1.60 -5.83 5.84
CA ASP A 403 -0.95 -4.55 5.50
C ASP A 403 0.02 -4.04 6.58
N GLY A 404 0.18 -4.78 7.68
CA GLY A 404 1.00 -4.41 8.83
C GLY A 404 0.41 -3.26 9.65
N CYS A 405 -0.89 -3.00 9.52
CA CYS A 405 -1.60 -1.97 10.27
C CYS A 405 -2.89 -2.54 10.89
N MET A 406 -3.22 -2.09 12.10
CA MET A 406 -4.57 -2.26 12.66
C MET A 406 -5.34 -0.95 12.50
N ASP A 407 -6.66 -1.04 12.44
CA ASP A 407 -7.54 0.11 12.29
C ASP A 407 -8.05 0.55 13.66
N LEU A 408 -7.88 1.83 13.98
CA LEU A 408 -8.31 2.44 15.23
C LEU A 408 -9.51 3.35 14.98
N VAL A 409 -10.61 3.05 15.68
CA VAL A 409 -11.82 3.85 15.76
C VAL A 409 -11.95 4.42 17.17
N THR A 410 -12.12 5.74 17.26
CA THR A 410 -12.48 6.40 18.53
C THR A 410 -13.69 7.29 18.37
N ILE A 411 -14.60 7.24 19.35
CA ILE A 411 -15.82 8.07 19.42
C ILE A 411 -15.85 8.77 20.78
N ASP A 412 -16.18 10.06 20.77
CA ASP A 412 -16.33 10.87 21.98
C ASP A 412 -17.58 10.47 22.78
N GLY A 413 -17.46 10.34 24.10
CA GLY A 413 -18.55 10.00 25.01
C GLY A 413 -19.47 11.19 25.33
N ASN A 414 -19.03 12.42 25.06
CA ASN A 414 -19.84 13.63 25.29
C ASN A 414 -20.91 13.87 24.22
N LEU A 415 -21.03 13.01 23.22
CA LEU A 415 -22.06 13.13 22.20
C LEU A 415 -23.46 13.08 22.83
N SER A 416 -24.39 13.84 22.27
CA SER A 416 -25.80 13.72 22.67
C SER A 416 -26.28 12.28 22.40
N PRO A 417 -27.16 11.69 23.23
CA PRO A 417 -27.64 10.32 23.06
C PRO A 417 -28.23 10.07 21.69
N LEU A 418 -28.93 11.06 21.13
CA LEU A 418 -29.47 10.99 19.77
C LEU A 418 -28.36 10.95 18.71
N THR A 419 -27.33 11.78 18.85
CA THR A 419 -26.16 11.78 17.96
C THR A 419 -25.36 10.48 18.07
N ALA A 420 -25.15 9.99 19.28
CA ALA A 420 -24.44 8.75 19.56
C ALA A 420 -25.23 7.54 19.00
N ALA A 421 -26.54 7.47 19.22
CA ALA A 421 -27.41 6.45 18.64
C ALA A 421 -27.41 6.51 17.10
N LYS A 422 -27.52 7.70 16.51
CA LYS A 422 -27.44 7.88 15.05
C LYS A 422 -26.09 7.44 14.49
N THR A 423 -25.00 7.65 15.23
CA THR A 423 -23.65 7.22 14.85
C THR A 423 -23.53 5.69 14.92
N MET A 424 -24.05 5.05 15.97
CA MET A 424 -24.03 3.59 16.10
C MET A 424 -24.93 2.89 15.07
N LEU A 425 -26.10 3.46 14.75
CA LEU A 425 -26.96 2.94 13.67
C LEU A 425 -26.30 3.01 12.28
N GLN A 426 -25.27 3.84 12.12
CA GLN A 426 -24.52 3.92 10.87
C GLN A 426 -23.46 2.84 10.73
N VAL A 427 -23.14 2.04 11.76
CA VAL A 427 -22.07 1.02 11.70
C VAL A 427 -22.25 0.03 10.54
N ASN A 428 -23.48 -0.36 10.21
CA ASN A 428 -23.76 -1.23 9.06
C ASN A 428 -23.79 -0.47 7.71
N SER A 429 -23.62 0.85 7.74
CA SER A 429 -23.69 1.70 6.56
C SER A 429 -22.28 2.05 6.08
N PRO A 430 -22.06 2.14 4.75
CA PRO A 430 -20.81 2.67 4.21
C PRO A 430 -20.51 4.12 4.66
N LYS A 431 -21.50 4.81 5.26
CA LYS A 431 -21.37 6.16 5.83
C LYS A 431 -20.64 6.20 7.18
N PHE A 432 -20.50 5.08 7.90
CA PHE A 432 -19.84 5.07 9.22
C PHE A 432 -18.43 5.65 9.15
N PHE A 433 -17.65 5.18 8.18
CA PHE A 433 -16.27 5.61 7.97
C PHE A 433 -16.15 7.12 7.77
N ASP A 434 -17.06 7.72 7.00
CA ASP A 434 -17.04 9.16 6.69
C ASP A 434 -17.78 10.03 7.72
N ASN A 435 -18.34 9.43 8.79
CA ASN A 435 -19.05 10.19 9.83
C ASN A 435 -18.10 11.14 10.58
N PRO A 436 -18.46 12.43 10.78
CA PRO A 436 -17.60 13.42 11.45
C PRO A 436 -17.32 13.13 12.93
N HIS A 437 -18.16 12.34 13.61
CA HIS A 437 -17.98 11.95 15.01
C HIS A 437 -17.11 10.70 15.20
N VAL A 438 -16.76 10.03 14.10
CA VAL A 438 -15.91 8.83 14.09
C VAL A 438 -14.51 9.26 13.68
N LYS A 439 -13.53 9.14 14.57
CA LYS A 439 -12.12 9.26 14.19
C LYS A 439 -11.62 7.88 13.76
N TYR A 440 -11.00 7.80 12.59
CA TYR A 440 -10.50 6.56 12.00
C TYR A 440 -9.04 6.75 11.63
N LYS A 441 -8.14 5.90 12.13
CA LYS A 441 -6.70 5.95 11.84
C LYS A 441 -6.17 4.54 11.56
N LYS A 442 -5.11 4.42 10.76
CA LYS A 442 -4.29 3.20 10.71
C LYS A 442 -3.08 3.36 11.61
N ILE A 443 -2.87 2.36 12.46
CA ILE A 443 -1.85 2.39 13.51
C ILE A 443 -1.08 1.07 13.49
N SER A 444 0.17 1.09 13.94
CA SER A 444 0.98 -0.14 14.06
C SER A 444 1.10 -0.63 15.50
N ALA A 445 0.94 0.26 16.47
CA ALA A 445 0.97 -0.10 17.88
C ALA A 445 0.33 1.01 18.75
N TYR A 446 -0.08 0.67 19.97
CA TYR A 446 -0.59 1.64 20.95
C TYR A 446 -0.43 1.14 22.39
N ARG A 447 -0.50 2.07 23.35
CA ARG A 447 -0.58 1.80 24.78
C ARG A 447 -1.72 2.59 25.38
N ILE A 448 -2.55 1.93 26.18
CA ILE A 448 -3.67 2.55 26.88
C ILE A 448 -3.55 2.32 28.38
N VAL A 449 -3.84 3.37 29.14
CA VAL A 449 -3.76 3.40 30.61
C VAL A 449 -5.09 3.94 31.12
N PRO A 450 -6.02 3.09 31.58
CA PRO A 450 -7.27 3.55 32.18
C PRO A 450 -7.00 4.46 33.38
N ARG A 451 -7.78 5.53 33.54
CA ARG A 451 -7.68 6.50 34.65
C ARG A 451 -8.97 6.52 35.46
N ASN A 452 -8.84 6.86 36.74
CA ASN A 452 -9.94 7.18 37.66
C ASN A 452 -11.06 6.11 37.74
N GLN A 453 -10.71 4.84 37.53
CA GLN A 453 -11.64 3.70 37.52
C GLN A 453 -10.92 2.49 38.15
N ASP A 454 -11.52 1.91 39.19
CA ASP A 454 -10.97 0.74 39.88
C ASP A 454 -11.39 -0.59 39.21
N ASP A 455 -12.50 -0.58 38.48
CA ASP A 455 -13.04 -1.73 37.74
C ASP A 455 -13.66 -1.26 36.42
N GLY A 456 -13.72 -2.17 35.45
CA GLY A 456 -14.26 -1.92 34.13
C GLY A 456 -14.06 -3.10 33.18
N PHE A 457 -14.38 -2.89 31.91
CA PHE A 457 -14.37 -3.93 30.90
C PHE A 457 -13.36 -3.61 29.80
N ILE A 458 -12.40 -4.51 29.62
CA ILE A 458 -11.53 -4.56 28.45
C ILE A 458 -11.76 -5.90 27.78
N SER A 459 -12.03 -5.87 26.48
CA SER A 459 -12.29 -7.04 25.67
C SER A 459 -11.22 -7.18 24.59
N ILE A 460 -10.62 -8.37 24.50
CA ILE A 460 -9.66 -8.76 23.46
C ILE A 460 -10.27 -9.95 22.73
N ASP A 461 -10.58 -9.80 21.44
CA ASP A 461 -11.31 -10.76 20.61
C ASP A 461 -12.66 -11.22 21.20
N GLY A 462 -13.29 -10.39 22.04
CA GLY A 462 -14.53 -10.73 22.76
C GLY A 462 -14.31 -11.34 24.15
N GLU A 463 -13.07 -11.65 24.53
CA GLU A 463 -12.72 -12.26 25.81
C GLU A 463 -12.34 -11.19 26.85
N LYS A 464 -12.82 -11.38 28.09
CA LYS A 464 -12.53 -10.45 29.21
C LYS A 464 -11.08 -10.60 29.67
N ILE A 465 -10.36 -9.48 29.73
CA ILE A 465 -9.05 -9.39 30.40
C ILE A 465 -9.13 -8.50 31.65
N PRO A 466 -8.16 -8.61 32.59
CA PRO A 466 -8.09 -7.72 33.74
C PRO A 466 -8.16 -6.24 33.35
N PHE A 467 -8.89 -5.45 34.14
CA PHE A 467 -8.97 -4.00 33.90
C PHE A 467 -7.67 -3.32 34.34
N GLY A 468 -6.92 -2.79 33.39
CA GLY A 468 -5.64 -2.14 33.67
C GLY A 468 -4.85 -1.79 32.40
N PRO A 469 -3.65 -1.21 32.56
CA PRO A 469 -2.83 -0.76 31.44
C PRO A 469 -2.46 -1.92 30.51
N PHE A 470 -2.54 -1.72 29.20
CA PHE A 470 -2.08 -2.71 28.23
C PHE A 470 -1.47 -2.04 26.99
N GLN A 471 -0.62 -2.78 26.29
CA GLN A 471 0.05 -2.35 25.07
C GLN A 471 -0.17 -3.37 23.97
N ALA A 472 -0.43 -2.91 22.75
CA ALA A 472 -0.64 -3.74 21.58
C ALA A 472 0.32 -3.36 20.44
N GLU A 473 0.83 -4.35 19.72
CA GLU A 473 1.70 -4.19 18.54
C GLU A 473 1.27 -5.19 17.45
N ILE A 474 1.16 -4.74 16.19
CA ILE A 474 0.82 -5.61 15.06
C ILE A 474 2.05 -6.28 14.46
N HIS A 475 1.89 -7.54 14.05
CA HIS A 475 2.86 -8.31 13.30
C HIS A 475 2.32 -8.64 11.92
N GLN A 476 2.98 -8.12 10.89
CA GLN A 476 2.56 -8.31 9.52
C GLN A 476 2.68 -9.78 9.09
N GLY A 477 1.58 -10.40 8.66
CA GLY A 477 1.53 -11.75 8.09
C GLY A 477 2.00 -12.86 9.03
N LEU A 478 1.97 -12.63 10.35
CA LEU A 478 2.41 -13.60 11.35
C LEU A 478 1.55 -14.87 11.34
N GLY A 479 0.23 -14.71 11.18
CA GLY A 479 -0.72 -15.81 11.12
C GLY A 479 -0.97 -16.34 9.71
N ARG A 480 -1.59 -17.52 9.64
CA ARG A 480 -2.18 -18.09 8.43
C ARG A 480 -3.64 -18.43 8.66
N VAL A 481 -4.47 -18.18 7.65
CA VAL A 481 -5.90 -18.56 7.64
C VAL A 481 -6.30 -19.14 6.29
N ILE A 482 -7.40 -19.88 6.26
CA ILE A 482 -8.09 -20.21 5.01
C ILE A 482 -9.07 -19.10 4.68
N SER A 483 -8.90 -18.44 3.54
CA SER A 483 -9.83 -17.42 3.05
C SER A 483 -10.42 -17.81 1.70
N LYS A 484 -11.59 -17.25 1.38
CA LYS A 484 -12.29 -17.55 0.12
C LYS A 484 -11.57 -17.00 -1.11
N ALA A 485 -10.93 -15.83 -1.00
CA ALA A 485 -10.41 -15.08 -2.13
C ALA A 485 -8.99 -14.49 -1.92
N GLY A 486 -8.28 -14.91 -0.87
CA GLY A 486 -6.96 -14.35 -0.52
C GLY A 486 -7.01 -12.95 0.08
N LYS A 487 -8.19 -12.50 0.51
CA LYS A 487 -8.46 -11.18 1.09
C LYS A 487 -9.72 -11.25 1.97
N TYR A 488 -10.00 -10.19 2.71
CA TYR A 488 -11.30 -10.03 3.35
C TYR A 488 -12.41 -9.78 2.32
N GLU A 489 -13.59 -10.29 2.59
CA GLU A 489 -14.80 -10.18 1.76
C GLU A 489 -15.55 -8.85 1.98
N ALA A 490 -15.01 -7.94 2.80
CA ALA A 490 -15.55 -6.60 2.99
C ALA A 490 -15.40 -5.75 1.72
N GLU A 491 -16.42 -4.92 1.43
CA GLU A 491 -16.46 -4.10 0.21
C GLU A 491 -15.43 -2.95 0.22
N GLY A 492 -14.93 -2.57 1.39
CA GLY A 492 -14.05 -1.42 1.58
C GLY A 492 -14.78 -0.14 2.03
N PRO A 493 -14.05 0.96 2.26
CA PRO A 493 -14.64 2.24 2.68
C PRO A 493 -15.28 2.97 1.49
N ALA A 494 -16.42 3.64 1.68
CA ALA A 494 -17.19 4.22 0.56
C ALA A 494 -16.35 5.10 -0.40
N ASN A 495 -16.55 4.90 -1.71
CA ASN A 495 -15.85 5.62 -2.79
C ASN A 495 -14.31 5.45 -2.83
N TRP A 496 -13.75 4.41 -2.19
CA TRP A 496 -12.31 4.11 -2.25
C TRP A 496 -11.83 3.85 -3.68
N ASP A 497 -12.66 3.25 -4.51
CA ASP A 497 -12.42 2.91 -5.92
C ASP A 497 -12.29 4.15 -6.81
N LYS A 498 -12.97 5.24 -6.47
CA LYS A 498 -12.95 6.52 -7.21
C LYS A 498 -11.71 7.37 -6.92
N VAL A 499 -10.91 7.02 -5.92
CA VAL A 499 -9.65 7.70 -5.59
C VAL A 499 -8.66 7.53 -6.74
N ARG A 500 -8.20 8.59 -7.40
CA ARG A 500 -7.34 8.47 -8.61
C ARG A 500 -6.03 7.73 -8.31
N ARG A 501 -5.67 6.77 -9.18
CA ARG A 501 -4.48 5.91 -9.03
C ARG A 501 -3.21 6.71 -9.30
N LEU A 502 -2.37 6.93 -8.29
CA LEU A 502 -0.98 7.37 -8.48
C LEU A 502 -0.15 6.17 -8.97
N SER A 503 0.42 6.24 -10.17
CA SER A 503 1.47 5.33 -10.61
C SER A 503 2.80 5.72 -9.95
N LEU A 504 3.00 5.24 -8.72
CA LEU A 504 4.29 5.28 -8.05
C LEU A 504 5.14 4.11 -8.56
N GLY A 505 6.17 4.41 -9.33
CA GLY A 505 7.22 3.47 -9.68
C GLY A 505 7.91 2.96 -8.41
N THR A 506 8.15 1.66 -8.37
CA THR A 506 8.91 0.95 -7.34
C THR A 506 10.32 1.53 -7.21
N GLY A 507 10.63 2.14 -6.07
CA GLY A 507 11.96 2.56 -5.67
C GLY A 507 11.98 2.89 -4.17
N PRO A 508 13.05 2.55 -3.43
CA PRO A 508 13.09 2.71 -1.97
C PRO A 508 13.27 4.19 -1.64
N SER A 509 12.20 4.87 -1.21
CA SER A 509 12.29 6.25 -0.72
C SER A 509 11.24 6.54 0.33
N LEU A 510 11.36 5.87 1.49
CA LEU A 510 10.73 6.31 2.74
C LEU A 510 11.75 6.46 3.89
N ALA A 511 13.05 6.28 3.62
CA ALA A 511 14.11 6.41 4.61
C ALA A 511 14.81 7.79 4.66
N LEU A 512 14.59 8.70 3.69
CA LEU A 512 15.31 9.99 3.65
C LEU A 512 14.60 11.16 4.37
N GLY A 513 13.38 10.96 4.87
CA GLY A 513 12.62 12.00 5.57
C GLY A 513 12.97 12.19 7.05
N ARG A 514 13.81 11.34 7.63
CA ARG A 514 14.17 11.36 9.07
C ARG A 514 15.58 11.89 9.38
N CYS A 515 16.37 12.27 8.38
CA CYS A 515 17.78 12.69 8.60
C CYS A 515 18.03 14.20 8.60
N LEU A 516 17.02 15.06 8.54
CA LEU A 516 17.23 16.52 8.60
C LEU A 516 16.41 17.12 9.73
N GLY A 517 16.89 16.91 10.96
CA GLY A 517 16.45 17.70 12.11
C GLY A 517 16.79 19.16 11.86
N PHE A 518 15.76 20.01 11.70
CA PHE A 518 15.90 21.45 11.82
C PHE A 518 14.69 22.03 12.56
N LEU A 519 15.04 22.71 13.65
CA LEU A 519 14.18 23.47 14.55
C LEU A 519 13.33 24.48 13.77
N VAL A 520 12.00 24.37 13.88
CA VAL A 520 11.14 25.55 13.71
C VAL A 520 10.99 26.20 15.08
N ASP A 521 11.63 27.36 15.19
CA ASP A 521 11.70 28.22 16.35
C ASP A 521 10.32 28.74 16.81
N LYS A 522 10.28 29.12 18.09
CA LYS A 522 9.16 29.55 18.92
C LYS A 522 8.30 30.65 18.28
N ALA A 523 7.25 30.25 17.58
CA ALA A 523 5.89 30.82 17.59
C ALA A 523 5.16 30.29 16.35
N GLY A 524 3.98 29.69 16.53
CA GLY A 524 3.10 29.18 15.47
C GLY A 524 2.53 30.24 14.50
N ARG A 525 3.30 31.28 14.16
CA ARG A 525 2.91 32.44 13.36
C ARG A 525 2.73 32.15 11.86
N LEU A 526 3.29 31.06 11.34
CA LEU A 526 3.20 30.68 9.91
C LEU A 526 2.24 29.51 9.61
N LEU A 527 1.43 29.07 10.59
CA LEU A 527 0.35 28.10 10.35
C LEU A 527 -0.90 28.76 9.73
N ASP A 528 -1.06 30.08 9.93
CA ASP A 528 -2.19 30.85 9.39
C ASP A 528 -1.95 31.33 7.95
N PHE A 529 -2.96 31.17 7.09
CA PHE A 529 -2.84 31.44 5.65
C PHE A 529 -2.64 32.94 5.34
N LYS A 530 -3.28 33.85 6.10
CA LYS A 530 -3.10 35.30 5.91
C LYS A 530 -1.70 35.75 6.33
N ASN A 531 -1.12 35.13 7.35
CA ASN A 531 0.25 35.42 7.77
C ASN A 531 1.28 34.94 6.74
N GLN A 532 1.05 33.80 6.09
CA GLN A 532 1.89 33.31 5.00
C GLN A 532 1.91 34.26 3.80
N GLU A 533 0.75 34.77 3.38
CA GLU A 533 0.64 35.74 2.29
C GLU A 533 1.37 37.05 2.63
N LYS A 534 1.14 37.60 3.83
CA LYS A 534 1.87 38.79 4.31
C LYS A 534 3.38 38.56 4.38
N TYR A 535 3.81 37.36 4.77
CA TYR A 535 5.22 37.00 4.81
C TYR A 535 5.82 36.92 3.41
N TYR A 536 5.10 36.35 2.44
CA TYR A 536 5.50 36.32 1.05
C TYR A 536 5.61 37.71 0.42
N THR A 537 4.67 38.63 0.70
CA THR A 537 4.78 40.02 0.25
C THR A 537 6.09 40.66 0.74
N LYS A 538 6.47 40.45 2.00
CA LYS A 538 7.75 40.94 2.55
C LYS A 538 8.98 40.31 1.88
N ILE A 539 8.90 39.03 1.51
CA ILE A 539 9.97 38.36 0.74
C ILE A 539 10.09 39.00 -0.64
N MET A 540 8.97 39.24 -1.31
CA MET A 540 8.93 39.86 -2.63
C MET A 540 9.45 41.30 -2.60
N GLU A 541 9.08 42.09 -1.58
CA GLU A 541 9.63 43.44 -1.38
C GLU A 541 11.16 43.41 -1.27
N ARG A 542 11.71 42.53 -0.43
CA ARG A 542 13.18 42.36 -0.28
C ARG A 542 13.85 41.92 -1.57
N TYR A 543 13.22 41.00 -2.30
CA TYR A 543 13.72 40.55 -3.61
C TYR A 543 13.68 41.67 -4.67
N MET A 544 12.64 42.50 -4.67
CA MET A 544 12.52 43.65 -5.58
C MET A 544 13.51 44.77 -5.23
N THR A 545 13.79 45.01 -3.95
CA THR A 545 14.86 45.92 -3.51
C THR A 545 16.22 45.43 -4.03
N PHE A 546 16.52 44.14 -3.88
CA PHE A 546 17.73 43.52 -4.44
C PHE A 546 17.82 43.67 -5.96
N CYS A 547 16.71 43.47 -6.69
CA CYS A 547 16.67 43.65 -8.14
C CYS A 547 16.87 45.10 -8.57
N THR A 548 16.36 46.06 -7.79
CA THR A 548 16.43 47.50 -8.09
C THR A 548 17.84 48.06 -7.85
N GLU A 549 18.54 47.57 -6.83
CA GLU A 549 19.95 47.88 -6.55
C GLU A 549 20.93 47.29 -7.58
N ALA A 550 20.49 46.35 -8.41
CA ALA A 550 21.31 45.77 -9.48
C ALA A 550 21.26 46.56 -10.79
N GLY A 551 20.30 47.48 -10.97
CA GLY A 551 20.25 48.48 -12.04
C GLY A 551 20.11 47.98 -13.49
N LYS A 552 20.54 46.75 -13.82
CA LYS A 552 20.48 46.13 -15.17
C LYS A 552 20.38 44.59 -15.09
N THR A 553 19.68 43.98 -16.06
CA THR A 553 19.42 42.52 -16.14
C THR A 553 20.70 41.68 -16.25
N ASP A 554 21.74 42.18 -16.94
CA ASP A 554 23.02 41.48 -17.12
C ASP A 554 23.87 41.46 -15.84
N GLU A 555 23.78 42.52 -15.05
CA GLU A 555 24.46 42.66 -13.77
C GLU A 555 23.87 41.71 -12.71
N LEU A 556 22.56 41.49 -12.74
CA LEU A 556 21.88 40.50 -11.91
C LEU A 556 22.40 39.07 -12.18
N THR A 557 22.67 38.75 -13.45
CA THR A 557 23.19 37.44 -13.89
C THR A 557 24.62 37.20 -13.44
N ARG A 558 25.46 38.24 -13.53
CA ARG A 558 26.84 38.22 -13.03
C ARG A 558 26.85 38.01 -11.51
N ARG A 559 25.97 38.69 -10.77
CA ARG A 559 25.83 38.55 -9.30
C ARG A 559 25.40 37.15 -8.87
N PHE A 560 24.47 36.51 -9.57
CA PHE A 560 24.06 35.13 -9.28
C PHE A 560 25.17 34.11 -9.54
N SER A 561 25.98 34.32 -10.58
CA SER A 561 27.09 33.42 -10.90
C SER A 561 28.26 33.54 -9.89
N LEU A 562 28.41 34.69 -9.23
CA LEU A 562 29.43 34.93 -8.18
C LEU A 562 29.10 34.26 -6.83
N LEU A 563 27.86 33.82 -6.62
CA LEU A 563 27.39 33.16 -5.39
C LEU A 563 27.64 31.64 -5.37
N GLU A 564 28.21 31.09 -6.45
CA GLU A 564 28.35 29.64 -6.66
C GLU A 564 29.39 28.93 -5.76
N VAL A 565 30.03 29.60 -4.80
CA VAL A 565 31.04 28.96 -3.92
C VAL A 565 30.94 29.42 -2.46
N ARG A 566 30.35 28.57 -1.61
CA ARG A 566 30.78 28.33 -0.22
C ARG A 566 30.19 27.00 0.29
N GLY A 567 30.75 25.91 -0.24
CA GLY A 567 30.76 24.59 0.40
C GLY A 567 32.21 24.30 0.85
N GLU A 568 32.35 23.88 2.10
CA GLU A 568 33.54 23.68 2.94
C GLU A 568 34.90 23.32 2.28
N GLY A 569 35.97 23.98 2.75
CA GLY A 569 37.28 23.34 2.96
C GLY A 569 38.49 23.81 2.13
N THR A 570 39.07 24.99 2.39
CA THR A 570 40.54 25.23 2.29
C THR A 570 40.95 26.55 2.98
N SER A 571 42.02 26.50 3.76
CA SER A 571 42.63 27.57 4.56
C SER A 571 43.23 28.72 3.72
N PRO A 572 43.41 29.95 4.27
CA PRO A 572 43.90 31.10 3.51
C PRO A 572 45.44 31.25 3.58
N PRO A 573 46.11 31.73 2.50
CA PRO A 573 47.42 32.37 2.61
C PRO A 573 47.32 33.91 2.60
N MET A 574 48.25 34.53 3.33
CA MET A 574 48.48 35.97 3.53
C MET A 574 49.25 36.64 2.36
N PRO A 575 49.37 38.00 2.33
CA PRO A 575 49.45 38.78 1.08
C PRO A 575 50.86 39.26 0.70
N SER A 576 51.05 39.62 -0.58
CA SER A 576 52.16 40.46 -1.03
C SER A 576 51.72 41.49 -2.09
N SER A 577 52.27 42.69 -1.93
CA SER A 577 52.02 43.99 -2.57
C SER A 577 52.53 44.14 -4.02
N SER A 578 51.84 44.95 -4.85
CA SER A 578 52.25 46.29 -5.34
C SER A 578 51.73 46.65 -6.75
N SER A 579 51.02 47.80 -6.84
CA SER A 579 50.89 48.84 -7.91
C SER A 579 50.80 48.47 -9.41
N SER A 580 50.08 49.16 -10.31
CA SER A 580 49.05 50.23 -10.29
C SER A 580 48.67 50.52 -11.76
N SER A 581 47.38 50.57 -12.10
CA SER A 581 46.85 51.50 -13.13
C SER A 581 45.32 51.50 -13.11
N LYS A 582 44.76 52.71 -13.19
CA LYS A 582 43.36 53.07 -12.95
C LYS A 582 42.41 52.49 -14.01
N GLU A 583 41.55 51.56 -13.59
CA GLU A 583 40.22 51.28 -14.16
C GLU A 583 39.25 51.11 -12.97
N PRO A 584 37.93 51.33 -13.11
CA PRO A 584 37.01 51.24 -11.97
C PRO A 584 37.06 49.81 -11.42
N SER A 585 37.66 49.67 -10.25
CA SER A 585 38.06 48.39 -9.70
C SER A 585 36.85 47.48 -9.45
N ALA A 586 37.03 46.19 -9.72
CA ALA A 586 36.17 45.09 -9.28
C ALA A 586 35.94 45.02 -7.75
N ALA A 587 36.50 45.94 -6.97
CA ALA A 587 36.28 46.07 -5.53
C ALA A 587 34.90 46.66 -5.14
N ALA A 588 34.14 47.23 -6.09
CA ALA A 588 32.75 47.64 -5.85
C ALA A 588 31.73 46.49 -6.05
N LEU A 589 32.18 45.29 -6.47
CA LEU A 589 31.34 44.14 -6.83
C LEU A 589 31.35 42.99 -5.80
N GLN A 590 31.98 43.19 -4.64
CA GLN A 590 32.01 42.25 -3.52
C GLN A 590 31.50 42.91 -2.24
N SER A 591 30.31 43.51 -2.23
CA SER A 591 29.71 43.91 -0.95
C SER A 591 29.19 42.65 -0.22
N PRO A 592 29.68 42.35 1.01
CA PRO A 592 29.16 41.24 1.82
C PRO A 592 27.65 41.36 2.08
N ASP A 593 27.13 42.59 2.02
CA ASP A 593 25.73 42.92 2.25
C ASP A 593 24.78 42.37 1.17
N ASN A 594 25.22 42.30 -0.10
CA ASN A 594 24.37 41.82 -1.20
C ASN A 594 24.27 40.28 -1.22
N THR A 595 25.35 39.58 -0.90
CA THR A 595 25.37 38.12 -0.71
C THR A 595 24.54 37.71 0.51
N LYS A 596 24.58 38.52 1.57
CA LYS A 596 23.75 38.32 2.74
C LYS A 596 22.26 38.51 2.42
N ALA A 597 21.90 39.56 1.68
CA ALA A 597 20.51 39.85 1.31
C ALA A 597 19.85 38.70 0.52
N ILE A 598 20.54 38.10 -0.45
CA ILE A 598 19.97 36.98 -1.22
C ILE A 598 19.91 35.67 -0.41
N THR A 599 20.89 35.43 0.46
CA THR A 599 20.89 34.29 1.38
C THR A 599 19.73 34.41 2.38
N ASP A 600 19.46 35.62 2.86
CA ASP A 600 18.32 35.93 3.71
C ASP A 600 16.98 35.71 2.99
N VAL A 601 16.88 36.08 1.70
CA VAL A 601 15.70 35.78 0.86
C VAL A 601 15.51 34.27 0.69
N MET A 602 16.58 33.51 0.43
CA MET A 602 16.52 32.05 0.30
C MET A 602 16.12 31.36 1.60
N MET A 603 16.65 31.82 2.74
CA MET A 603 16.27 31.37 4.08
C MET A 603 14.80 31.70 4.38
N ALA A 604 14.33 32.89 4.01
CA ALA A 604 12.93 33.28 4.18
C ALA A 604 12.00 32.45 3.30
N LEU A 605 12.38 32.17 2.05
CA LEU A 605 11.63 31.26 1.16
C LEU A 605 11.60 29.84 1.71
N ARG A 606 12.71 29.35 2.28
CA ARG A 606 12.74 28.06 2.95
C ARG A 606 11.77 28.00 4.13
N LYS A 607 11.79 29.00 5.02
CA LYS A 607 10.82 29.12 6.13
C LYS A 607 9.37 29.19 5.65
N LEU A 608 9.12 29.89 4.55
CA LEU A 608 7.78 29.94 3.94
C LEU A 608 7.36 28.57 3.40
N ARG A 609 8.25 27.85 2.68
CA ARG A 609 7.98 26.48 2.20
C ARG A 609 7.69 25.52 3.36
N GLU A 610 8.47 25.58 4.43
CA GLU A 610 8.27 24.80 5.65
C GLU A 610 6.91 25.14 6.30
N GLY A 611 6.54 26.43 6.36
CA GLY A 611 5.23 26.88 6.85
C GLY A 611 4.06 26.38 6.00
N ILE A 612 4.18 26.43 4.67
CA ILE A 612 3.16 25.92 3.73
C ILE A 612 2.99 24.40 3.87
N VAL A 613 4.09 23.67 4.01
CA VAL A 613 4.07 22.21 4.23
C VAL A 613 3.45 21.88 5.59
N ALA A 614 3.86 22.59 6.64
CA ALA A 614 3.33 22.39 7.99
C ALA A 614 1.83 22.71 8.08
N SER A 615 1.36 23.74 7.36
CA SER A 615 -0.07 24.09 7.30
C SER A 615 -0.87 23.26 6.29
N LYS A 616 -0.23 22.30 5.59
CA LYS A 616 -0.82 21.50 4.49
C LYS A 616 -1.59 22.35 3.45
N ARG A 617 -1.11 23.57 3.16
CA ARG A 617 -1.81 24.50 2.25
C ARG A 617 -1.49 24.15 0.79
N SER A 618 -2.53 24.02 -0.04
CA SER A 618 -2.42 23.72 -1.47
C SER A 618 -3.44 24.53 -2.29
N ASP A 619 -3.15 25.81 -2.46
CA ASP A 619 -3.91 26.76 -3.25
C ASP A 619 -3.03 27.46 -4.31
N GLU A 620 -3.63 28.29 -5.15
CA GLU A 620 -2.95 29.03 -6.22
C GLU A 620 -1.76 29.85 -5.69
N PHE A 621 -1.91 30.50 -4.53
CA PHE A 621 -0.83 31.22 -3.86
C PHE A 621 0.36 30.31 -3.55
N SER A 622 0.11 29.17 -2.90
CA SER A 622 1.18 28.24 -2.53
C SER A 622 1.93 27.71 -3.74
N ILE A 623 1.25 27.46 -4.87
CA ILE A 623 1.84 27.05 -6.13
C ILE A 623 2.76 28.16 -6.67
N GLN A 624 2.27 29.40 -6.75
CA GLN A 624 3.08 30.53 -7.24
C GLN A 624 4.31 30.78 -6.36
N ALA A 625 4.18 30.66 -5.04
CA ALA A 625 5.31 30.78 -4.10
C ALA A 625 6.36 29.68 -4.33
N TYR A 626 5.94 28.45 -4.62
CA TYR A 626 6.84 27.34 -4.94
C TYR A 626 7.51 27.52 -6.30
N ILE A 627 6.78 27.93 -7.34
CA ILE A 627 7.36 28.20 -8.67
C ILE A 627 8.41 29.30 -8.58
N PHE A 628 8.10 30.41 -7.88
CA PHE A 628 9.06 31.49 -7.63
C PHE A 628 10.30 30.97 -6.90
N SER A 629 10.11 30.18 -5.85
CA SER A 629 11.20 29.58 -5.10
C SER A 629 12.07 28.64 -5.96
N ILE A 630 11.48 27.86 -6.85
CA ILE A 630 12.21 26.96 -7.76
C ILE A 630 13.03 27.80 -8.75
N ARG A 631 12.42 28.79 -9.40
CA ARG A 631 13.10 29.68 -10.36
C ARG A 631 14.31 30.35 -9.75
N LEU A 632 14.17 30.89 -8.54
CA LEU A 632 15.28 31.56 -7.85
C LEU A 632 16.40 30.57 -7.48
N ALA A 633 16.04 29.41 -6.94
CA ALA A 633 17.01 28.38 -6.57
C ALA A 633 17.76 27.81 -7.79
N VAL A 634 17.11 27.69 -8.95
CA VAL A 634 17.75 27.29 -10.21
C VAL A 634 18.76 28.34 -10.67
N LEU A 635 18.45 29.64 -10.57
CA LEU A 635 19.39 30.70 -10.95
C LEU A 635 20.67 30.71 -10.12
N ILE A 636 20.57 30.31 -8.85
CA ILE A 636 21.70 30.22 -7.91
C ILE A 636 22.36 28.82 -7.97
N LYS A 637 21.86 27.90 -8.82
CA LYS A 637 22.34 26.50 -8.96
C LYS A 637 22.42 25.75 -7.62
N GLN A 638 21.39 25.89 -6.77
CA GLN A 638 21.29 25.15 -5.50
C GLN A 638 20.33 23.95 -5.60
N PRO A 639 20.80 22.74 -5.97
CA PRO A 639 19.95 21.56 -6.17
C PRO A 639 19.18 21.15 -4.92
N GLU A 640 19.73 21.39 -3.74
CA GLU A 640 19.11 21.08 -2.44
C GLU A 640 17.80 21.87 -2.23
N SER A 641 17.71 23.05 -2.85
CA SER A 641 16.54 23.93 -2.73
C SER A 641 15.52 23.71 -3.83
N TYR A 642 15.95 23.57 -5.10
CA TYR A 642 15.01 23.47 -6.22
C TYR A 642 14.52 22.05 -6.47
N HIS A 643 15.34 21.01 -6.30
CA HIS A 643 14.97 19.64 -6.68
C HIS A 643 13.85 19.07 -5.79
N PRO A 644 13.93 19.16 -4.44
CA PRO A 644 12.83 18.73 -3.57
C PRO A 644 11.56 19.56 -3.80
N ALA A 645 11.70 20.87 -4.07
CA ALA A 645 10.57 21.75 -4.33
C ALA A 645 9.84 21.39 -5.64
N MET A 646 10.57 21.08 -6.72
CA MET A 646 9.98 20.59 -7.97
C MET A 646 9.22 19.28 -7.77
N LEU A 647 9.81 18.32 -7.03
CA LEU A 647 9.16 17.05 -6.75
C LEU A 647 7.92 17.22 -5.88
N HIS A 648 7.97 18.08 -4.86
CA HIS A 648 6.81 18.38 -4.02
C HIS A 648 5.69 19.06 -4.82
N LEU A 649 6.02 20.04 -5.66
CA LEU A 649 5.05 20.71 -6.52
C LEU A 649 4.38 19.72 -7.49
N LEU A 650 5.17 18.88 -8.18
CA LEU A 650 4.66 17.93 -9.19
C LEU A 650 3.97 16.70 -8.60
N ARG A 651 4.38 16.21 -7.42
CA ARG A 651 3.86 14.96 -6.82
C ARG A 651 2.78 15.19 -5.77
N TYR A 652 2.82 16.32 -5.07
CA TYR A 652 1.91 16.61 -3.95
C TYR A 652 0.97 17.79 -4.27
N MET A 653 1.49 18.97 -4.63
CA MET A 653 0.62 20.16 -4.79
C MET A 653 -0.27 20.07 -6.03
N ALA A 654 0.27 19.58 -7.16
CA ALA A 654 -0.45 19.37 -8.40
C ALA A 654 -1.61 18.35 -8.28
N PHE A 655 -1.64 17.55 -7.21
CA PHE A 655 -2.74 16.62 -6.91
C PHE A 655 -3.98 17.34 -6.40
N PHE A 656 -3.79 18.33 -5.53
CA PHE A 656 -4.89 19.07 -4.91
C PHE A 656 -5.36 20.25 -5.76
N HIS A 657 -4.45 20.88 -6.49
CA HIS A 657 -4.76 21.97 -7.42
C HIS A 657 -4.04 21.73 -8.74
N PRO A 658 -4.75 21.42 -9.84
CA PRO A 658 -4.11 21.11 -11.12
C PRO A 658 -3.31 22.31 -11.60
N LEU A 659 -2.06 22.06 -11.98
CA LEU A 659 -1.18 23.05 -12.60
C LEU A 659 -1.64 23.30 -14.05
N THR A 660 -1.42 24.52 -14.54
CA THR A 660 -1.64 24.85 -15.94
C THR A 660 -0.65 24.11 -16.83
N SER A 661 -0.99 23.93 -18.12
CA SER A 661 -0.10 23.28 -19.09
C SER A 661 1.25 23.99 -19.21
N VAL A 662 1.29 25.31 -19.02
CA VAL A 662 2.51 26.13 -19.07
C VAL A 662 3.41 25.84 -17.85
N GLU A 663 2.83 25.81 -16.64
CA GLU A 663 3.56 25.51 -15.41
C GLU A 663 4.12 24.09 -15.40
N ILE A 664 3.35 23.11 -15.90
CA ILE A 664 3.82 21.73 -16.05
C ILE A 664 5.00 21.68 -17.04
N GLN A 665 4.89 22.31 -18.20
CA GLN A 665 5.96 22.34 -19.20
C GLN A 665 7.24 22.99 -18.68
N GLU A 666 7.11 24.05 -17.87
CA GLU A 666 8.24 24.72 -17.27
C GLU A 666 8.95 23.83 -16.23
N ILE A 667 8.23 23.37 -15.20
CA ILE A 667 8.82 22.66 -14.07
C ILE A 667 9.32 21.27 -14.47
N VAL A 668 8.58 20.56 -15.33
CA VAL A 668 9.04 19.28 -15.87
C VAL A 668 10.25 19.49 -16.79
N GLY A 669 10.29 20.58 -17.56
CA GLY A 669 11.46 20.96 -18.36
C GLY A 669 12.72 21.14 -17.50
N TYR A 670 12.61 21.81 -16.35
CA TYR A 670 13.72 21.93 -15.40
C TYR A 670 14.15 20.57 -14.82
N LEU A 671 13.19 19.73 -14.44
CA LEU A 671 13.50 18.40 -13.89
C LEU A 671 14.21 17.49 -14.92
N ILE A 672 13.79 17.54 -16.18
CA ILE A 672 14.42 16.79 -17.28
C ILE A 672 15.86 17.26 -17.48
N LEU A 673 16.10 18.57 -17.55
CA LEU A 673 17.45 19.13 -17.74
C LEU A 673 18.36 18.88 -16.53
N ASP A 674 17.85 18.98 -15.29
CA ASP A 674 18.61 18.62 -14.08
C ASP A 674 19.03 17.14 -14.12
N THR A 675 18.12 16.26 -14.53
CA THR A 675 18.37 14.81 -14.61
C THR A 675 19.38 14.48 -15.71
N ALA A 676 19.27 15.13 -16.87
CA ALA A 676 20.20 14.92 -17.98
C ALA A 676 21.58 15.54 -17.73
N CYS A 677 21.64 16.80 -17.26
CA CYS A 677 22.88 17.57 -17.19
C CYS A 677 23.64 17.35 -15.89
N ARG A 678 22.97 17.41 -14.73
CA ARG A 678 23.63 17.30 -13.41
C ARG A 678 23.76 15.85 -12.96
N ARG A 679 22.69 15.05 -13.09
CA ARG A 679 22.67 13.64 -12.64
C ARG A 679 23.24 12.66 -13.66
N ARG A 680 23.40 13.09 -14.93
CA ARG A 680 23.89 12.26 -16.06
C ARG A 680 23.00 11.04 -16.36
N GLU A 681 21.72 11.11 -16.05
CA GLU A 681 20.76 10.00 -16.24
C GLU A 681 19.86 10.26 -17.45
N LEU A 682 20.39 10.09 -18.66
CA LEU A 682 19.64 10.32 -19.90
C LEU A 682 18.41 9.43 -20.05
N ALA A 683 18.51 8.15 -19.64
CA ALA A 683 17.39 7.21 -19.72
C ALA A 683 16.20 7.67 -18.85
N GLU A 684 16.48 8.15 -17.64
CA GLU A 684 15.45 8.69 -16.76
C GLU A 684 14.88 9.99 -17.33
N ALA A 685 15.72 10.88 -17.88
CA ALA A 685 15.26 12.12 -18.52
C ALA A 685 14.26 11.87 -19.67
N TYR A 686 14.53 10.89 -20.55
CA TYR A 686 13.59 10.47 -21.60
C TYR A 686 12.32 9.82 -21.02
N SER A 687 12.43 9.07 -19.92
CA SER A 687 11.29 8.47 -19.24
C SER A 687 10.35 9.53 -18.64
N ILE A 688 10.90 10.57 -18.01
CA ILE A 688 10.15 11.69 -17.44
C ILE A 688 9.45 12.47 -18.56
N ARG A 689 10.17 12.76 -19.65
CA ARG A 689 9.59 13.40 -20.83
C ARG A 689 8.40 12.63 -21.39
N ARG A 690 8.51 11.30 -21.51
CA ARG A 690 7.41 10.43 -21.99
C ARG A 690 6.25 10.41 -21.00
N LYS A 691 6.52 10.35 -19.71
CA LYS A 691 5.51 10.31 -18.64
C LYS A 691 4.61 11.55 -18.62
N TYR A 692 5.17 12.72 -18.89
CA TYR A 692 4.45 14.00 -18.86
C TYR A 692 4.07 14.53 -20.26
N GLU A 693 4.31 13.75 -21.32
CA GLU A 693 3.98 14.07 -22.72
C GLU A 693 4.45 15.48 -23.17
N ILE A 694 5.61 15.91 -22.69
CA ILE A 694 6.15 17.25 -23.00
C ILE A 694 6.55 17.32 -24.48
N LYS A 695 6.00 18.30 -25.19
CA LYS A 695 6.32 18.63 -26.59
C LYS A 695 7.03 19.97 -26.63
N ASP A 696 8.36 19.94 -26.56
CA ASP A 696 9.20 21.12 -26.60
C ASP A 696 10.43 20.84 -27.48
N ALA A 697 10.47 21.46 -28.66
CA ALA A 697 11.51 21.26 -29.65
C ALA A 697 12.90 21.69 -29.13
N LYS A 698 12.96 22.69 -28.24
CA LYS A 698 14.23 23.17 -27.68
C LYS A 698 14.77 22.18 -26.65
N LEU A 699 13.89 21.63 -25.80
CA LEU A 699 14.25 20.58 -24.85
C LEU A 699 14.71 19.30 -25.56
N ASP A 700 14.04 18.94 -26.66
CA ASP A 700 14.42 17.79 -27.49
C ASP A 700 15.79 17.97 -28.13
N ALA A 701 16.07 19.17 -28.64
CA ALA A 701 17.38 19.52 -29.19
C ALA A 701 18.48 19.49 -28.10
N ALA A 702 18.18 19.91 -26.87
CA ALA A 702 19.11 19.82 -25.74
C ALA A 702 19.43 18.37 -25.37
N LEU A 703 18.42 17.51 -25.22
CA LEU A 703 18.61 16.08 -24.92
C LEU A 703 19.36 15.37 -26.06
N HIS A 704 19.04 15.69 -27.31
CA HIS A 704 19.75 15.16 -28.47
C HIS A 704 21.22 15.59 -28.49
N ALA A 705 21.51 16.85 -28.13
CA ALA A 705 22.89 17.35 -28.04
C ALA A 705 23.70 16.59 -26.99
N ILE A 706 23.12 16.35 -25.81
CA ILE A 706 23.77 15.61 -24.72
C ILE A 706 23.93 14.12 -25.09
N ALA A 707 22.92 13.49 -25.68
CA ALA A 707 22.98 12.07 -26.06
C ALA A 707 24.03 11.76 -27.14
N HIS A 708 24.40 12.74 -27.96
CA HIS A 708 25.39 12.60 -29.03
C HIS A 708 26.71 13.35 -28.74
N ASP A 709 26.87 13.87 -27.52
CA ASP A 709 28.01 14.73 -27.14
C ASP A 709 28.32 15.84 -28.17
N ASN A 710 27.26 16.42 -28.76
CA ASN A 710 27.37 17.43 -29.80
C ASN A 710 27.45 18.83 -29.18
N TYR A 711 28.67 19.28 -28.91
CA TYR A 711 28.93 20.56 -28.24
C TYR A 711 28.44 21.79 -29.02
N ILE A 712 28.53 21.78 -30.36
CA ILE A 712 28.08 22.92 -31.19
C ILE A 712 26.56 23.07 -31.11
N LEU A 713 25.83 21.95 -31.23
CA LEU A 713 24.39 21.93 -31.05
C LEU A 713 24.02 22.35 -29.62
N PHE A 714 24.77 21.87 -28.63
CA PHE A 714 24.57 22.19 -27.21
C PHE A 714 24.68 23.69 -26.94
N GLN A 715 25.75 24.36 -27.41
CA GLN A 715 25.91 25.81 -27.23
C GLN A 715 24.85 26.62 -27.98
N ARG A 716 24.48 26.20 -29.19
CA ARG A 716 23.39 26.84 -29.93
C ARG A 716 22.07 26.77 -29.18
N VAL A 717 21.72 25.60 -28.64
CA VAL A 717 20.48 25.41 -27.86
C VAL A 717 20.55 26.19 -26.55
N LYS A 718 21.69 26.18 -25.86
CA LYS A 718 21.90 26.94 -24.61
C LYS A 718 21.67 28.44 -24.79
N ARG A 719 22.02 29.01 -25.96
CA ARG A 719 21.78 30.42 -26.32
C ARG A 719 20.32 30.73 -26.70
N ASP A 720 19.54 29.71 -27.09
CA ASP A 720 18.16 29.85 -27.56
C ASP A 720 17.10 29.51 -26.50
N VAL A 721 17.44 28.76 -25.44
CA VAL A 721 16.52 28.46 -24.32
C VAL A 721 16.39 29.64 -23.35
N ASP A 722 15.37 29.60 -22.50
CA ASP A 722 15.24 30.58 -21.42
C ASP A 722 16.41 30.48 -20.42
N ARG A 723 16.57 31.55 -19.65
CA ARG A 723 17.67 31.74 -18.71
C ARG A 723 17.76 30.62 -17.67
N HIS A 724 16.64 30.08 -17.19
CA HIS A 724 16.65 29.06 -16.15
C HIS A 724 17.11 27.72 -16.71
N ARG A 725 16.65 27.36 -17.92
CA ARG A 725 17.11 26.16 -18.63
C ARG A 725 18.58 26.25 -19.02
N ALA A 726 19.04 27.40 -19.52
CA ALA A 726 20.45 27.62 -19.82
C ALA A 726 21.33 27.39 -18.58
N LYS A 727 20.87 27.82 -17.41
CA LYS A 727 21.58 27.65 -16.14
C LYS A 727 21.70 26.19 -15.70
N LEU A 728 20.68 25.37 -15.96
CA LEU A 728 20.74 23.92 -15.72
C LEU A 728 21.65 23.21 -16.72
N MET A 729 21.71 23.67 -17.96
CA MET A 729 22.62 23.11 -18.98
C MET A 729 24.09 23.33 -18.62
N GLU A 730 24.44 24.40 -17.91
CA GLU A 730 25.84 24.65 -17.48
C GLU A 730 26.47 23.47 -16.72
N TRP A 731 25.68 22.63 -16.03
CA TRP A 731 26.19 21.45 -15.33
C TRP A 731 26.89 20.43 -16.24
N ALA A 732 26.50 20.34 -17.52
CA ALA A 732 27.07 19.42 -18.50
C ALA A 732 28.06 20.08 -19.47
N ASP A 733 28.24 21.40 -19.37
CA ASP A 733 28.98 22.19 -20.35
C ASP A 733 30.45 21.77 -20.44
N ASP A 734 31.11 21.63 -19.29
CA ASP A 734 32.52 21.24 -19.22
C ASP A 734 32.77 19.81 -19.70
N ASP A 735 31.85 18.88 -19.44
CA ASP A 735 31.98 17.48 -19.87
C ASP A 735 31.90 17.35 -21.40
N ILE A 736 30.88 17.98 -22.00
CA ILE A 736 30.66 17.93 -23.45
C ILE A 736 31.78 18.71 -24.17
N ARG A 737 32.25 19.81 -23.57
CA ARG A 737 33.43 20.55 -24.06
C ARG A 737 34.68 19.67 -24.05
N LEU A 738 34.91 18.94 -22.96
CA LEU A 738 36.05 18.04 -22.85
C LEU A 738 36.01 16.94 -23.93
N HIS A 739 34.84 16.40 -24.23
CA HIS A 739 34.69 15.44 -25.34
C HIS A 739 35.01 16.09 -26.70
N ALA A 740 34.51 17.31 -26.96
CA ALA A 740 34.83 18.05 -28.18
C ALA A 740 36.35 18.27 -28.33
N LEU A 741 37.04 18.69 -27.27
CA LEU A 741 38.50 18.87 -27.27
C LEU A 741 39.25 17.56 -27.58
N LYS A 742 38.80 16.42 -27.06
CA LYS A 742 39.37 15.10 -27.39
C LYS A 742 39.18 14.75 -28.87
N CYS A 743 38.01 15.06 -29.44
CA CYS A 743 37.75 14.89 -30.87
C CYS A 743 38.69 15.75 -31.72
N PHE A 744 38.90 17.02 -31.35
CA PHE A 744 39.89 17.88 -32.00
C PHE A 744 41.29 17.26 -31.97
N GLY A 745 41.71 16.78 -30.79
CA GLY A 745 42.98 16.08 -30.58
C GLY A 745 43.20 14.85 -31.49
N ARG A 746 42.12 14.16 -31.88
CA ARG A 746 42.19 12.92 -32.69
C ARG A 746 41.95 13.14 -34.18
N SER A 747 41.24 14.19 -34.57
CA SER A 747 40.80 14.40 -35.95
C SER A 747 41.68 15.37 -36.71
N TYR A 748 42.28 16.37 -36.03
CA TYR A 748 43.03 17.44 -36.69
C TYR A 748 44.53 17.30 -36.45
N LEU A 749 45.33 17.73 -37.43
CA LEU A 749 46.79 17.93 -37.28
C LEU A 749 47.07 19.39 -36.87
N GLY A 750 46.31 20.32 -37.44
CA GLY A 750 46.21 21.70 -36.97
C GLY A 750 44.89 22.32 -37.41
N VAL A 751 44.47 23.37 -36.72
CA VAL A 751 43.20 24.06 -36.90
C VAL A 751 43.39 25.56 -36.78
N ASP A 752 42.55 26.34 -37.47
CA ASP A 752 42.50 27.78 -37.30
C ASP A 752 42.01 28.15 -35.89
N LEU A 753 42.64 29.16 -35.27
CA LEU A 753 42.36 29.58 -33.90
C LEU A 753 40.92 30.10 -33.76
N ALA A 754 40.43 30.89 -34.72
CA ALA A 754 39.07 31.44 -34.67
C ALA A 754 38.03 30.32 -34.76
N PHE A 755 38.28 29.31 -35.60
CA PHE A 755 37.42 28.13 -35.66
C PHE A 755 37.44 27.33 -34.34
N LEU A 756 38.61 27.15 -33.72
CA LEU A 756 38.74 26.43 -32.45
C LEU A 756 38.02 27.14 -31.30
N GLU A 757 38.21 28.45 -31.17
CA GLU A 757 37.55 29.25 -30.13
C GLU A 757 36.04 29.28 -30.34
N MET A 758 35.57 29.40 -31.60
CA MET A 758 34.14 29.31 -31.93
C MET A 758 33.56 27.93 -31.60
N ALA A 759 34.28 26.85 -31.93
CA ALA A 759 33.80 25.49 -31.75
C ALA A 759 33.84 25.02 -30.28
N THR A 760 34.60 25.70 -29.42
CA THR A 760 34.76 25.33 -28.00
C THR A 760 34.20 26.39 -27.03
N ASP A 761 33.74 27.52 -27.54
CA ASP A 761 33.26 28.69 -26.77
C ASP A 761 34.23 29.12 -25.66
N THR A 762 35.53 28.94 -25.89
CA THR A 762 36.60 29.17 -24.90
C THR A 762 37.79 29.81 -25.58
N LYS A 763 38.39 30.82 -24.94
CA LYS A 763 39.59 31.49 -25.47
C LYS A 763 40.83 30.63 -25.31
N TRP A 764 41.83 30.83 -26.18
CA TRP A 764 43.10 30.09 -26.17
C TRP A 764 43.78 30.01 -24.80
N LYS A 765 43.81 31.13 -24.07
CA LYS A 765 44.43 31.20 -22.73
C LYS A 765 43.76 30.23 -21.74
N ASP A 766 42.43 30.23 -21.71
CA ASP A 766 41.64 29.35 -20.85
C ASP A 766 41.75 27.87 -21.29
N LEU A 767 41.83 27.59 -22.59
CA LEU A 767 42.06 26.23 -23.09
C LEU A 767 43.38 25.64 -22.58
N LYS A 768 44.45 26.46 -22.52
CA LYS A 768 45.77 26.02 -22.03
C LYS A 768 45.83 25.93 -20.50
N GLU A 769 45.32 26.94 -19.80
CA GLU A 769 45.41 27.04 -18.34
C GLU A 769 44.41 26.14 -17.60
N LYS A 770 43.14 26.12 -18.03
CA LYS A 770 42.06 25.38 -17.34
C LYS A 770 41.86 23.97 -17.88
N HIS A 771 42.00 23.78 -19.19
CA HIS A 771 41.76 22.47 -19.83
C HIS A 771 43.05 21.71 -20.17
N GLY A 772 44.23 22.32 -19.96
CA GLY A 772 45.53 21.63 -20.05
C GLY A 772 45.84 21.07 -21.44
N VAL A 773 45.34 21.68 -22.51
CA VAL A 773 45.57 21.17 -23.87
C VAL A 773 47.05 21.33 -24.27
N GLY A 774 47.73 20.23 -24.63
CA GLY A 774 49.14 20.20 -25.02
C GLY A 774 49.42 20.71 -26.44
N TRP A 775 48.63 21.66 -26.94
CA TRP A 775 48.69 22.17 -28.31
C TRP A 775 49.55 23.44 -28.39
N GLU A 776 50.17 23.67 -29.55
CA GLU A 776 51.06 24.82 -29.80
C GLU A 776 50.41 25.80 -30.79
N LEU A 777 50.61 27.10 -30.59
CA LEU A 777 50.13 28.15 -31.52
C LEU A 777 51.30 28.61 -32.39
N GLU A 778 51.20 28.46 -33.71
CA GLU A 778 52.20 28.94 -34.68
C GLU A 778 51.95 30.41 -35.05
N GLU A 779 52.99 31.09 -35.56
CA GLU A 779 52.92 32.47 -36.06
C GLU A 779 52.05 32.54 -37.34
N GLY A 780 50.73 32.63 -37.13
CA GLY A 780 49.73 32.70 -38.21
C GLY A 780 48.31 32.29 -37.79
N GLU A 781 47.93 32.47 -36.51
CA GLU A 781 46.62 32.08 -35.95
C GLU A 781 46.25 30.59 -36.15
N ARG A 782 47.25 29.73 -36.38
CA ARG A 782 47.05 28.29 -36.57
C ARG A 782 47.51 27.52 -35.34
N VAL A 783 46.61 26.72 -34.77
CA VAL A 783 46.87 25.83 -33.63
C VAL A 783 47.33 24.46 -34.15
N VAL A 784 48.54 24.06 -33.81
CA VAL A 784 49.08 22.72 -34.07
C VAL A 784 48.66 21.77 -32.96
N ILE A 785 47.85 20.79 -33.34
CA ILE A 785 47.25 19.80 -32.43
C ILE A 785 48.10 18.52 -32.41
N ARG A 786 48.62 18.08 -33.57
CA ARG A 786 49.49 16.91 -33.70
C ARG A 786 50.57 17.17 -34.75
N LYS A 787 51.83 16.94 -34.37
CA LYS A 787 52.97 16.98 -35.29
C LYS A 787 53.07 15.65 -36.04
N VAL A 788 53.12 15.69 -37.37
CA VAL A 788 53.36 14.50 -38.19
C VAL A 788 54.82 14.09 -37.99
N LYS A 789 55.06 12.93 -37.37
CA LYS A 789 56.41 12.34 -37.36
C LYS A 789 56.75 11.93 -38.79
N ALA A 790 57.82 12.51 -39.35
CA ALA A 790 58.38 12.06 -40.62
C ALA A 790 58.72 10.56 -40.50
N ARG A 791 58.33 9.79 -41.52
CA ARG A 791 58.43 8.33 -41.54
C ARG A 791 59.85 7.86 -41.81
#